data_AF-A0A1A3NFM7-F1
#
_entry.id   AF-A0A1A3NFM7-F1
#
_cell.length_a   1.000
_cell.length_b   1.000
_cell.length_c   1.000
_cell.angle_alpha   90.00
_cell.angle_beta   90.00
_cell.angle_gamma   90.00
#
_symmetry.space_group_name_H-M   'P 1'
#
loop_
_entity.id
_entity.type
_entity.pdbx_description
1 polymer ?
#
loop_
_entity_poly.entity_id
_entity_poly.type
_entity_poly.pdbx_seq_one_letter_code
_entity_poly.pdbx_strand_id
1 'polypeptide(L)'
;MSFVSATPESITAAATNLANIRQAVNGATAAALAPTTQLQAAAADEISTAITAIFGTHGQAYQSLSAQASAFHQQFAAALADAAGAYASAETASIDQLILGAINAPTQTLLGRPLIGDGANGTAASPNGGAGGLLYGNGGNGFTQPANSGLSGGQGGAAGLIGNGGAGGSGGSGANGAGGSGGAGGAGGWLYGNGGTGGFGGAGTGSAGANGGAGGMGGHAGLFGTGGSGGSGGTGGANTAGGGAAGTGGAGGAGGGGGYLAGHGGGGGAGGTGGTSSAGGGAMSGAGGTGGAGGAAGALYGNGGAGGTGGGGGLFGGTGSAGGGGAGGSGGSGAWLFGDGGNAGGGGVGGISAGTGPGGTGGNGGAAGQAGVFGAGGTGGLGGAGGAVTQSGSSGGTGGAGGAGGVGGLLYGDGGAGGAGGAGGNSTVGGTTNAARGGTGGNGGGGGSARGIGDGGIGGGGGDGGITTVPPSTTTNNGNGGNGGNGGAGGSAGWWGDGGNGGRGGLGQDAGMRGGASSANGNGVDGGDGGNGGDGGSGGSAGLLAGNGGHGGNAGDGGDAGNGGNGRNGTVSAQRGTGGAGGDGGDGGDGGSGGRSGMLFGTGGNAGMAGNGGDGGNGGNAGTLSSTGGSIGNGGSGGHGGDGGNAGVAGAGSSLFGRAGNSAGAGAGGNGGDGGFGTVGMAAADSSQTGQAGGSGGAGGNGGHGGTGNGGSNGAGGAGGSGGAGAKGGSGWNSDGSAPATAGGVGGDGGSGGAGGAGGFGVNGGTGGKGGSGSVGGEGGAGGTGLGSSDFAGKGGNGGRGGAGGAGG
;
A
#
# COMPACT_ATOMS: atom_id res chain seq x y z
N MET A 1 1.67 -38.51 49.21
CA MET A 1 2.98 -38.75 48.57
C MET A 1 4.00 -38.81 49.69
N SER A 2 4.71 -39.93 49.85
CA SER A 2 5.77 -40.08 50.85
C SER A 2 6.86 -39.05 50.54
N PHE A 3 7.20 -38.18 51.50
CA PHE A 3 8.32 -37.25 51.35
C PHE A 3 9.62 -38.06 51.40
N VAL A 4 10.32 -38.13 50.27
CA VAL A 4 11.69 -38.64 50.23
C VAL A 4 12.55 -37.56 50.90
N SER A 5 13.01 -37.83 52.12
CA SER A 5 14.03 -37.04 52.81
C SER A 5 15.39 -37.61 52.42
N ALA A 6 16.14 -36.89 51.58
CA ALA A 6 17.56 -37.14 51.37
C ALA A 6 18.34 -36.23 52.32
N THR A 7 19.53 -36.65 52.79
CA THR A 7 20.43 -35.79 53.57
C THR A 7 21.63 -35.43 52.69
N PRO A 8 21.59 -34.32 51.92
CA PRO A 8 22.63 -33.96 50.94
C PRO A 8 24.04 -33.96 51.54
N GLU A 9 24.19 -33.60 52.82
CA GLU A 9 25.44 -33.59 53.55
C GLU A 9 26.08 -35.00 53.65
N SER A 10 25.26 -36.04 53.80
CA SER A 10 25.75 -37.43 53.87
C SER A 10 26.25 -37.92 52.50
N ILE A 11 25.62 -37.46 51.42
CA ILE A 11 25.95 -37.83 50.05
C ILE A 11 27.25 -37.12 49.61
N THR A 12 27.43 -35.85 49.96
CA THR A 12 28.68 -35.11 49.72
C THR A 12 29.86 -35.70 50.51
N ALA A 13 29.63 -36.11 51.76
CA ALA A 13 30.65 -36.81 52.55
C ALA A 13 31.04 -38.16 51.93
N ALA A 14 30.07 -38.93 51.43
CA ALA A 14 30.32 -40.18 50.72
C ALA A 14 31.13 -39.99 49.43
N ALA A 15 30.80 -38.96 48.62
CA ALA A 15 31.56 -38.62 47.40
C ALA A 15 33.03 -38.25 47.71
N THR A 16 33.27 -37.53 48.80
CA THR A 16 34.62 -37.18 49.28
C THR A 16 35.39 -38.43 49.72
N ASN A 17 34.76 -39.33 50.48
CA ASN A 17 35.37 -40.59 50.88
C ASN A 17 35.72 -41.48 49.67
N LEU A 18 34.84 -41.54 48.67
CA LEU A 18 35.11 -42.27 47.42
C LEU A 18 36.31 -41.67 46.65
N ALA A 19 36.46 -40.34 46.63
CA ALA A 19 37.62 -39.71 46.02
C ALA A 19 38.93 -40.06 46.74
N ASN A 20 38.92 -40.12 48.09
CA ASN A 20 40.07 -40.53 48.90
C ASN A 20 40.44 -42.00 48.69
N ILE A 21 39.45 -42.90 48.64
CA ILE A 21 39.68 -44.32 48.32
C ILE A 21 40.33 -44.46 46.95
N ARG A 22 39.85 -43.73 45.94
CA ARG A 22 40.44 -43.74 44.60
C ARG A 22 41.90 -43.29 44.61
N GLN A 23 42.23 -42.22 45.34
CA GLN A 23 43.62 -41.76 45.46
C GLN A 23 44.51 -42.83 46.10
N ALA A 24 44.05 -43.51 47.15
CA ALA A 24 44.78 -44.60 47.78
C ALA A 24 44.99 -45.79 46.83
N VAL A 25 43.94 -46.18 46.08
CA VAL A 25 44.02 -47.28 45.10
C VAL A 25 44.95 -46.94 43.94
N ASN A 26 44.84 -45.74 43.34
CA ASN A 26 45.73 -45.31 42.27
C ASN A 26 47.20 -45.23 42.75
N GLY A 27 47.43 -44.77 43.99
CA GLY A 27 48.76 -44.78 44.61
C GLY A 27 49.33 -46.19 44.75
N ALA A 28 48.52 -47.16 45.19
CA ALA A 28 48.93 -48.56 45.29
C ALA A 28 49.19 -49.20 43.92
N THR A 29 48.33 -48.94 42.93
CA THR A 29 48.49 -49.44 41.55
C THR A 29 49.74 -48.88 40.88
N ALA A 30 50.06 -47.60 41.11
CA ALA A 30 51.29 -46.98 40.59
C ALA A 30 52.54 -47.55 41.26
N ALA A 31 52.52 -47.76 42.59
CA ALA A 31 53.64 -48.39 43.30
C ALA A 31 53.89 -49.84 42.84
N ALA A 32 52.84 -50.56 42.43
CA ALA A 32 52.94 -51.92 41.93
C ALA A 32 53.42 -52.02 40.46
N LEU A 33 53.49 -50.92 39.70
CA LEU A 33 53.81 -50.95 38.26
C LEU A 33 55.21 -51.54 37.99
N ALA A 34 56.25 -50.95 38.57
CA ALA A 34 57.63 -51.37 38.34
C ALA A 34 57.89 -52.83 38.76
N PRO A 35 57.55 -53.28 40.00
CA PRO A 35 57.85 -54.66 40.42
C PRO A 35 57.06 -55.73 39.68
N THR A 36 55.94 -55.39 39.01
CA THR A 36 55.11 -56.37 38.28
C THR A 36 55.38 -56.41 36.78
N THR A 37 56.00 -55.37 36.21
CA THR A 37 56.23 -55.27 34.75
C THR A 37 57.69 -55.35 34.36
N GLN A 38 58.61 -55.07 35.28
CA GLN A 38 60.07 -55.12 35.05
C GLN A 38 60.72 -56.29 35.79
N LEU A 39 60.09 -57.45 35.75
CA LEU A 39 60.70 -58.67 36.26
C LEU A 39 61.91 -59.04 35.38
N GLN A 40 63.01 -59.41 36.01
CA GLN A 40 64.21 -59.88 35.32
C GLN A 40 64.17 -61.42 35.27
N ALA A 41 64.55 -62.00 34.14
CA ALA A 41 64.59 -63.45 34.00
C ALA A 41 65.57 -64.05 35.02
N ALA A 42 65.15 -65.09 35.73
CA ALA A 42 65.94 -65.72 36.79
C ALA A 42 67.23 -66.41 36.26
N ALA A 43 67.23 -66.80 34.99
CA ALA A 43 68.37 -67.33 34.24
C ALA A 43 68.22 -67.00 32.73
N ALA A 44 69.29 -67.17 31.95
CA ALA A 44 69.33 -66.80 30.53
C ALA A 44 68.63 -67.81 29.58
N ASP A 45 67.87 -68.76 30.12
CA ASP A 45 67.14 -69.75 29.34
C ASP A 45 65.79 -69.22 28.83
N GLU A 46 65.28 -69.87 27.79
CA GLU A 46 64.05 -69.49 27.12
C GLU A 46 62.80 -69.66 28.01
N ILE A 47 62.82 -70.58 28.99
CA ILE A 47 61.68 -70.81 29.90
C ILE A 47 61.59 -69.68 30.93
N SER A 48 62.71 -69.31 31.56
CA SER A 48 62.77 -68.16 32.48
C SER A 48 62.40 -66.84 31.78
N THR A 49 62.82 -66.68 30.52
CA THR A 49 62.44 -65.53 29.69
C THR A 49 60.94 -65.54 29.35
N ALA A 50 60.38 -66.68 28.98
CA ALA A 50 58.95 -66.82 28.66
C ALA A 50 58.05 -66.59 29.89
N ILE A 51 58.42 -67.12 31.06
CA ILE A 51 57.69 -66.91 32.32
C ILE A 51 57.69 -65.41 32.69
N THR A 52 58.86 -64.76 32.61
CA THR A 52 58.99 -63.32 32.86
C THR A 52 58.13 -62.50 31.90
N ALA A 53 58.08 -62.87 30.62
CA ALA A 53 57.24 -62.22 29.62
C ALA A 53 55.73 -62.36 29.91
N ILE A 54 55.28 -63.53 30.39
CA ILE A 54 53.88 -63.73 30.80
C ILE A 54 53.53 -62.81 31.98
N PHE A 55 54.36 -62.77 33.03
CA PHE A 55 54.12 -61.90 34.18
C PHE A 55 54.16 -60.41 33.79
N GLY A 56 55.10 -60.01 32.93
CA GLY A 56 55.15 -58.65 32.39
C GLY A 56 53.89 -58.28 31.61
N THR A 57 53.39 -59.19 30.77
CA THR A 57 52.13 -58.99 30.03
C THR A 57 50.92 -58.90 30.96
N HIS A 58 50.87 -59.75 32.00
CA HIS A 58 49.81 -59.72 33.00
C HIS A 58 49.83 -58.42 33.83
N GLY A 59 51.02 -57.94 34.21
CA GLY A 59 51.21 -56.66 34.88
C GLY A 59 50.71 -55.48 34.02
N GLN A 60 51.00 -55.48 32.73
CA GLN A 60 50.50 -54.45 31.80
C GLN A 60 48.97 -54.50 31.64
N ALA A 61 48.38 -55.71 31.55
CA ALA A 61 46.93 -55.89 31.49
C ALA A 61 46.23 -55.38 32.77
N TYR A 62 46.81 -55.65 33.95
CA TYR A 62 46.30 -55.16 35.24
C TYR A 62 46.31 -53.63 35.31
N GLN A 63 47.35 -52.97 34.77
CA GLN A 63 47.45 -51.51 34.75
C GLN A 63 46.38 -50.88 33.84
N SER A 64 46.14 -51.46 32.67
CA SER A 64 45.06 -51.03 31.76
C SER A 64 43.67 -51.16 32.40
N LEU A 65 43.40 -52.30 33.05
CA LEU A 65 42.13 -52.52 33.76
C LEU A 65 41.96 -51.54 34.94
N SER A 66 43.02 -51.30 35.70
CA SER A 66 42.99 -50.38 36.85
C SER A 66 42.75 -48.93 36.41
N ALA A 67 43.29 -48.51 35.27
CA ALA A 67 43.00 -47.21 34.68
C ALA A 67 41.52 -47.06 34.27
N GLN A 68 40.93 -48.11 33.67
CA GLN A 68 39.51 -48.14 33.32
C GLN A 68 38.63 -48.09 34.58
N ALA A 69 38.97 -48.85 35.62
CA ALA A 69 38.26 -48.84 36.89
C ALA A 69 38.33 -47.46 37.59
N SER A 70 39.49 -46.80 37.55
CA SER A 70 39.68 -45.44 38.09
C SER A 70 38.81 -44.40 37.37
N ALA A 71 38.69 -44.51 36.04
CA ALA A 71 37.83 -43.63 35.25
C ALA A 71 36.34 -43.82 35.57
N PHE A 72 35.88 -45.08 35.69
CA PHE A 72 34.53 -45.40 36.13
C PHE A 72 34.26 -44.86 37.55
N HIS A 73 35.18 -45.10 38.48
CA HIS A 73 35.04 -44.63 39.86
C HIS A 73 34.98 -43.10 39.95
N GLN A 74 35.72 -42.38 39.09
CA GLN A 74 35.64 -40.93 38.98
C GLN A 74 34.27 -40.46 38.47
N GLN A 75 33.73 -41.10 37.43
CA GLN A 75 32.40 -40.79 36.91
C GLN A 75 31.31 -41.03 37.96
N PHE A 76 31.42 -42.12 38.73
CA PHE A 76 30.50 -42.44 39.81
C PHE A 76 30.53 -41.39 40.93
N ALA A 77 31.72 -41.00 41.39
CA ALA A 77 31.85 -39.97 42.43
C ALA A 77 31.36 -38.59 41.96
N ALA A 78 31.61 -38.22 40.69
CA ALA A 78 31.10 -37.00 40.09
C ALA A 78 29.56 -37.00 40.01
N ALA A 79 28.96 -38.07 39.49
CA ALA A 79 27.51 -38.21 39.41
C ALA A 79 26.83 -38.17 40.79
N LEU A 80 27.48 -38.72 41.83
CA LEU A 80 26.98 -38.68 43.20
C LEU A 80 27.02 -37.25 43.80
N ALA A 81 28.08 -36.49 43.51
CA ALA A 81 28.19 -35.09 43.92
C ALA A 81 27.18 -34.19 43.19
N ASP A 82 26.99 -34.41 41.88
CA ASP A 82 25.99 -33.70 41.06
C ASP A 82 24.57 -33.98 41.56
N ALA A 83 24.27 -35.23 41.92
CA ALA A 83 22.98 -35.59 42.51
C ALA A 83 22.75 -34.88 43.86
N ALA A 84 23.76 -34.80 44.73
CA ALA A 84 23.65 -34.06 45.99
C ALA A 84 23.35 -32.57 45.77
N GLY A 85 24.00 -31.94 44.78
CA GLY A 85 23.71 -30.56 44.37
C GLY A 85 22.29 -30.37 43.82
N ALA A 86 21.77 -31.35 43.08
CA ALA A 86 20.39 -31.35 42.59
C ALA A 86 19.35 -31.46 43.72
N TYR A 87 19.62 -32.29 44.74
CA TYR A 87 18.72 -32.39 45.90
C TYR A 87 18.77 -31.16 46.81
N ALA A 88 19.96 -30.59 47.07
CA ALA A 88 20.10 -29.38 47.88
C ALA A 88 19.43 -28.15 47.22
N SER A 89 19.53 -28.03 45.89
CA SER A 89 18.82 -26.97 45.14
C SER A 89 17.30 -27.18 45.13
N ALA A 90 16.81 -28.43 45.10
CA ALA A 90 15.40 -28.74 45.24
C ALA A 90 14.84 -28.41 46.65
N GLU A 91 15.62 -28.66 47.71
CA GLU A 91 15.24 -28.29 49.08
C GLU A 91 15.15 -26.77 49.26
N THR A 92 16.10 -26.03 48.70
CA THR A 92 16.10 -24.56 48.73
C THR A 92 14.87 -24.00 48.01
N ALA A 93 14.53 -24.52 46.83
CA ALA A 93 13.33 -24.12 46.09
C ALA A 93 12.01 -24.45 46.83
N SER A 94 12.00 -25.55 47.59
CA SER A 94 10.85 -25.97 48.41
C SER A 94 10.66 -25.08 49.65
N ILE A 95 11.76 -24.63 50.29
CA ILE A 95 11.73 -23.69 51.42
C ILE A 95 11.22 -22.31 50.97
N ASP A 96 11.66 -21.81 49.82
CA ASP A 96 11.19 -20.55 49.27
C ASP A 96 9.68 -20.58 49.01
N GLN A 97 9.16 -21.68 48.46
CA GLN A 97 7.72 -21.89 48.27
C GLN A 97 6.94 -21.98 49.59
N LEU A 98 7.53 -22.55 50.64
CA LEU A 98 6.92 -22.64 51.98
C LEU A 98 6.81 -21.26 52.64
N ILE A 99 7.85 -20.44 52.54
CA ILE A 99 7.86 -19.07 53.10
C ILE A 99 6.88 -18.17 52.33
N LEU A 100 6.88 -18.22 50.99
CA LEU A 100 5.89 -17.52 50.16
C LEU A 100 4.46 -17.97 50.47
N GLY A 101 4.26 -19.28 50.67
CA GLY A 101 2.97 -19.84 51.09
C GLY A 101 2.51 -19.29 52.44
N ALA A 102 3.39 -19.21 53.44
CA ALA A 102 3.09 -18.65 54.75
C ALA A 102 2.75 -17.16 54.71
N ILE A 103 3.47 -16.38 53.89
CA ILE A 103 3.22 -14.94 53.67
C ILE A 103 1.87 -14.71 52.98
N ASN A 104 1.52 -15.56 52.01
CA ASN A 104 0.31 -15.41 51.22
C ASN A 104 -0.94 -16.02 51.87
N ALA A 105 -0.79 -16.96 52.81
CA ALA A 105 -1.92 -17.69 53.41
C ALA A 105 -3.02 -16.77 54.00
N PRO A 106 -2.71 -15.68 54.73
CA PRO A 106 -3.72 -14.79 55.26
C PRO A 106 -4.53 -14.11 54.14
N THR A 107 -3.88 -13.51 53.15
CA THR A 107 -4.59 -12.79 52.08
C THR A 107 -5.29 -13.73 51.11
N GLN A 108 -4.73 -14.92 50.87
CA GLN A 108 -5.38 -15.95 50.06
C GLN A 108 -6.68 -16.41 50.72
N THR A 109 -6.72 -16.49 52.05
CA THR A 109 -7.92 -16.86 52.82
C THR A 109 -8.95 -15.72 52.88
N LEU A 110 -8.51 -14.48 53.10
CA LEU A 110 -9.41 -13.33 53.30
C LEU A 110 -9.93 -12.72 51.99
N LEU A 111 -9.08 -12.66 50.96
CA LEU A 111 -9.31 -11.91 49.73
C LEU A 111 -9.24 -12.77 48.47
N GLY A 112 -9.00 -14.08 48.61
CA GLY A 112 -8.87 -15.01 47.50
C GLY A 112 -7.65 -14.78 46.61
N ARG A 113 -6.68 -13.96 47.06
CA ARG A 113 -5.54 -13.50 46.27
C ARG A 113 -4.24 -13.47 47.09
N PRO A 114 -3.09 -13.82 46.47
CA PRO A 114 -1.82 -13.78 47.17
C PRO A 114 -1.43 -12.33 47.46
N LEU A 115 -0.64 -12.10 48.50
CA LEU A 115 -0.09 -10.79 48.80
C LEU A 115 1.05 -10.48 47.83
N ILE A 116 1.91 -11.48 47.59
CA ILE A 116 3.08 -11.43 46.71
C ILE A 116 3.09 -12.67 45.82
N GLY A 117 3.24 -12.49 44.52
CA GLY A 117 3.38 -13.58 43.55
C GLY A 117 2.70 -13.26 42.23
N ASP A 118 3.22 -13.83 41.15
CA ASP A 118 2.63 -13.67 39.83
C ASP A 118 1.29 -14.41 39.72
N GLY A 119 0.41 -13.89 38.88
CA GLY A 119 -0.85 -14.53 38.55
C GLY A 119 -0.61 -15.84 37.78
N ALA A 120 -1.44 -16.85 38.04
CA ALA A 120 -1.35 -18.10 37.31
C ALA A 120 -1.65 -17.87 35.82
N ASN A 121 -0.84 -18.43 34.93
CA ASN A 121 -1.14 -18.41 33.50
C ASN A 121 -2.44 -19.19 33.23
N GLY A 122 -3.19 -18.71 32.24
CA GLY A 122 -4.38 -19.39 31.75
C GLY A 122 -4.04 -20.78 31.22
N THR A 123 -5.02 -21.67 31.31
CA THR A 123 -4.95 -23.06 30.84
C THR A 123 -6.11 -23.34 29.90
N ALA A 124 -6.09 -24.47 29.19
CA ALA A 124 -7.20 -24.85 28.32
C ALA A 124 -8.57 -24.89 29.04
N ALA A 125 -8.59 -25.27 30.33
CA ALA A 125 -9.82 -25.33 31.15
C ALA A 125 -10.23 -23.98 31.74
N SER A 126 -9.28 -23.08 31.98
CA SER A 126 -9.52 -21.71 32.45
C SER A 126 -8.63 -20.77 31.65
N PRO A 127 -9.10 -20.30 30.47
CA PRO A 127 -8.22 -19.63 29.51
C PRO A 127 -7.65 -18.31 30.00
N ASN A 128 -8.32 -17.60 30.90
CA ASN A 128 -7.84 -16.30 31.36
C ASN A 128 -6.68 -16.46 32.35
N GLY A 129 -5.69 -15.57 32.25
CA GLY A 129 -4.65 -15.42 33.25
C GLY A 129 -5.22 -14.90 34.57
N GLY A 130 -4.76 -15.48 35.67
CA GLY A 130 -5.08 -15.04 37.02
C GLY A 130 -4.48 -13.68 37.33
N ALA A 131 -5.10 -12.95 38.25
CA ALA A 131 -4.53 -11.69 38.74
C ALA A 131 -3.25 -11.93 39.55
N GLY A 132 -2.29 -11.01 39.43
CA GLY A 132 -1.11 -10.98 40.28
C GLY A 132 -1.44 -10.70 41.75
N GLY A 133 -0.45 -10.87 42.61
CA GLY A 133 -0.54 -10.58 44.04
C GLY A 133 -0.92 -9.13 44.32
N LEU A 134 -1.53 -8.88 45.48
CA LEU A 134 -2.08 -7.57 45.84
C LEU A 134 -1.00 -6.47 45.88
N LEU A 135 0.21 -6.79 46.36
CA LEU A 135 1.31 -5.83 46.47
C LEU A 135 2.32 -5.95 45.34
N TYR A 136 2.85 -7.15 45.12
CA TYR A 136 3.87 -7.39 44.11
C TYR A 136 3.53 -8.64 43.31
N GLY A 137 3.50 -8.52 41.99
CA GLY A 137 3.27 -9.64 41.10
C GLY A 137 2.71 -9.21 39.76
N ASN A 138 3.23 -9.80 38.70
CA ASN A 138 2.70 -9.65 37.36
C ASN A 138 1.37 -10.40 37.25
N GLY A 139 0.51 -9.96 36.34
CA GLY A 139 -0.64 -10.76 35.94
C GLY A 139 -0.22 -11.99 35.14
N GLY A 140 -1.01 -13.07 35.25
CA GLY A 140 -0.78 -14.29 34.47
C GLY A 140 -1.08 -14.07 32.99
N ASN A 141 -0.35 -14.73 32.10
CA ASN A 141 -0.62 -14.70 30.68
C ASN A 141 -1.92 -15.45 30.36
N GLY A 142 -2.70 -14.96 29.41
CA GLY A 142 -3.85 -15.65 28.87
C GLY A 142 -3.44 -16.87 28.03
N PHE A 143 -4.30 -17.88 28.02
CA PHE A 143 -4.09 -19.11 27.28
C PHE A 143 -4.22 -18.85 25.77
N THR A 144 -3.22 -19.31 25.04
CA THR A 144 -3.24 -19.34 23.57
C THR A 144 -4.03 -20.56 23.11
N GLN A 145 -5.12 -20.31 22.38
CA GLN A 145 -5.99 -21.37 21.91
C GLN A 145 -5.32 -22.18 20.80
N PRO A 146 -5.51 -23.51 20.78
CA PRO A 146 -4.97 -24.34 19.72
C PRO A 146 -5.61 -24.00 18.38
N ALA A 147 -4.87 -24.26 17.31
CA ALA A 147 -5.39 -24.17 15.95
C ALA A 147 -6.65 -25.03 15.80
N ASN A 148 -7.55 -24.58 14.92
CA ASN A 148 -8.81 -25.23 14.57
C ASN A 148 -9.86 -25.25 15.69
N SER A 149 -9.66 -24.53 16.79
CA SER A 149 -10.67 -24.40 17.84
C SER A 149 -11.70 -23.31 17.56
N GLY A 150 -11.34 -22.25 16.82
CA GLY A 150 -12.15 -21.04 16.65
C GLY A 150 -12.43 -20.28 17.97
N LEU A 151 -11.83 -20.71 19.08
CA LEU A 151 -12.07 -20.13 20.40
C LEU A 151 -11.25 -18.84 20.59
N SER A 152 -11.80 -17.92 21.36
CA SER A 152 -11.08 -16.69 21.70
C SER A 152 -9.94 -16.98 22.67
N GLY A 153 -8.84 -16.26 22.48
CA GLY A 153 -7.69 -16.27 23.36
C GLY A 153 -8.07 -15.83 24.77
N GLY A 154 -7.41 -16.42 25.76
CA GLY A 154 -7.60 -16.03 27.14
C GLY A 154 -7.15 -14.59 27.40
N GLN A 155 -7.86 -13.86 28.24
CA GLN A 155 -7.41 -12.52 28.67
C GLN A 155 -6.17 -12.64 29.56
N GLY A 156 -5.27 -11.68 29.49
CA GLY A 156 -4.19 -11.53 30.46
C GLY A 156 -4.71 -11.05 31.81
N GLY A 157 -4.13 -11.54 32.89
CA GLY A 157 -4.46 -11.13 34.25
C GLY A 157 -3.97 -9.73 34.56
N ALA A 158 -4.68 -8.99 35.40
CA ALA A 158 -4.20 -7.72 35.92
C ALA A 158 -3.14 -7.91 37.02
N ALA A 159 -2.17 -7.01 37.11
CA ALA A 159 -1.29 -6.91 38.27
C ALA A 159 -2.00 -6.26 39.48
N GLY A 160 -1.36 -6.30 40.65
CA GLY A 160 -1.84 -5.64 41.87
C GLY A 160 -1.36 -4.20 42.00
N LEU A 161 -0.61 -3.88 43.06
CA LEU A 161 -0.03 -2.55 43.26
C LEU A 161 1.20 -2.31 42.38
N ILE A 162 2.14 -3.27 42.38
CA ILE A 162 3.36 -3.26 41.57
C ILE A 162 3.43 -4.55 40.74
N GLY A 163 3.60 -4.41 39.43
CA GLY A 163 3.75 -5.53 38.50
C GLY A 163 3.17 -5.24 37.13
N ASN A 164 3.59 -5.96 36.12
CA ASN A 164 3.09 -5.79 34.76
C ASN A 164 1.83 -6.62 34.54
N GLY A 165 0.92 -6.14 33.71
CA GLY A 165 -0.22 -6.93 33.27
C GLY A 165 0.23 -8.13 32.43
N GLY A 166 -0.50 -9.24 32.54
CA GLY A 166 -0.24 -10.44 31.75
C GLY A 166 -0.58 -10.23 30.28
N ALA A 167 0.13 -10.90 29.37
CA ALA A 167 -0.20 -10.86 27.95
C ALA A 167 -1.53 -11.58 27.68
N GLY A 168 -2.30 -11.10 26.71
CA GLY A 168 -3.46 -11.83 26.19
C GLY A 168 -3.02 -13.03 25.34
N GLY A 169 -3.74 -14.15 25.45
CA GLY A 169 -3.51 -15.33 24.62
C GLY A 169 -4.02 -15.12 23.20
N SER A 170 -3.44 -15.79 22.21
CA SER A 170 -3.97 -15.71 20.84
C SER A 170 -5.26 -16.52 20.66
N GLY A 171 -6.14 -16.05 19.79
CA GLY A 171 -7.31 -16.78 19.35
C GLY A 171 -6.94 -17.95 18.46
N GLY A 172 -7.71 -19.02 18.53
CA GLY A 172 -7.49 -20.22 17.73
C GLY A 172 -7.99 -20.00 16.31
N SER A 173 -7.30 -20.56 15.31
CA SER A 173 -7.85 -20.58 13.96
C SER A 173 -9.18 -21.35 13.94
N GLY A 174 -10.10 -21.02 13.03
CA GLY A 174 -11.32 -21.81 12.86
C GLY A 174 -10.99 -23.23 12.37
N ALA A 175 -11.81 -24.23 12.69
CA ALA A 175 -11.73 -25.56 12.06
C ALA A 175 -12.41 -25.58 10.67
N ASN A 176 -13.45 -24.77 10.53
CA ASN A 176 -14.26 -24.53 9.33
C ASN A 176 -15.21 -23.35 9.64
N GLY A 177 -14.64 -22.23 10.06
CA GLY A 177 -15.37 -21.12 10.66
C GLY A 177 -14.47 -19.96 11.02
N ALA A 178 -15.03 -18.95 11.66
CA ALA A 178 -14.31 -17.73 11.99
C ALA A 178 -13.14 -18.02 12.93
N GLY A 179 -12.06 -17.26 12.78
CA GLY A 179 -10.98 -17.28 13.75
C GLY A 179 -11.43 -16.67 15.07
N GLY A 180 -10.96 -17.24 16.19
CA GLY A 180 -11.23 -16.69 17.51
C GLY A 180 -10.54 -15.34 17.70
N SER A 181 -11.13 -14.45 18.48
CA SER A 181 -10.48 -13.18 18.82
C SER A 181 -9.25 -13.40 19.71
N GLY A 182 -8.25 -12.52 19.63
CA GLY A 182 -7.16 -12.47 20.58
C GLY A 182 -7.64 -11.97 21.94
N GLY A 183 -7.08 -12.51 23.02
CA GLY A 183 -7.38 -12.08 24.37
C GLY A 183 -6.83 -10.68 24.64
N ALA A 184 -7.54 -9.87 25.41
CA ALA A 184 -7.02 -8.58 25.86
C ALA A 184 -5.80 -8.76 26.78
N GLY A 185 -4.84 -7.86 26.72
CA GLY A 185 -3.76 -7.76 27.71
C GLY A 185 -4.28 -7.27 29.05
N GLY A 186 -3.67 -7.74 30.14
CA GLY A 186 -4.02 -7.36 31.50
C GLY A 186 -3.56 -5.95 31.86
N ALA A 187 -4.22 -5.33 32.83
CA ALA A 187 -3.78 -4.04 33.36
C ALA A 187 -2.45 -4.16 34.12
N GLY A 188 -1.58 -3.16 33.97
CA GLY A 188 -0.41 -2.96 34.82
C GLY A 188 -0.80 -2.60 36.25
N GLY A 189 0.17 -2.65 37.15
CA GLY A 189 -0.04 -2.40 38.57
C GLY A 189 -0.53 -0.98 38.83
N TRP A 190 -1.38 -0.81 39.85
CA TRP A 190 -1.99 0.48 40.16
C TRP A 190 -0.95 1.59 40.38
N LEU A 191 0.16 1.29 41.05
CA LEU A 191 1.24 2.25 41.28
C LEU A 191 2.29 2.19 40.17
N TYR A 192 2.83 1.00 39.88
CA TYR A 192 3.87 0.84 38.88
C TYR A 192 3.69 -0.46 38.10
N GLY A 193 3.67 -0.34 36.78
CA GLY A 193 3.69 -1.50 35.90
C GLY A 193 3.11 -1.21 34.54
N ASN A 194 3.67 -1.88 33.55
CA ASN A 194 3.22 -1.77 32.17
C ASN A 194 1.96 -2.60 31.98
N GLY A 195 1.09 -2.16 31.07
CA GLY A 195 -0.01 -2.99 30.59
C GLY A 195 0.50 -4.18 29.76
N GLY A 196 -0.21 -5.30 29.84
CA GLY A 196 0.11 -6.49 29.05
C GLY A 196 -0.23 -6.31 27.58
N THR A 197 0.47 -7.00 26.69
CA THR A 197 0.16 -6.96 25.25
C THR A 197 -1.14 -7.71 24.95
N GLY A 198 -1.89 -7.27 23.94
CA GLY A 198 -3.04 -7.99 23.42
C GLY A 198 -2.62 -9.21 22.59
N GLY A 199 -3.41 -10.28 22.65
CA GLY A 199 -3.18 -11.50 21.89
C GLY A 199 -3.54 -11.37 20.42
N PHE A 200 -2.95 -12.19 19.56
CA PHE A 200 -3.28 -12.21 18.13
C PHE A 200 -4.66 -12.80 17.87
N GLY A 201 -5.36 -12.27 16.86
CA GLY A 201 -6.58 -12.89 16.34
C GLY A 201 -6.27 -14.17 15.55
N GLY A 202 -7.11 -15.19 15.71
CA GLY A 202 -7.00 -16.45 14.97
C GLY A 202 -7.39 -16.28 13.50
N ALA A 203 -6.82 -17.10 12.62
CA ALA A 203 -7.21 -17.12 11.21
C ALA A 203 -8.61 -17.72 11.02
N GLY A 204 -9.41 -17.13 10.14
CA GLY A 204 -10.61 -17.78 9.61
C GLY A 204 -10.23 -18.90 8.64
N THR A 205 -10.97 -20.01 8.66
CA THR A 205 -10.72 -21.15 7.76
C THR A 205 -12.03 -21.75 7.25
N GLY A 206 -11.95 -22.62 6.25
CA GLY A 206 -13.10 -23.31 5.69
C GLY A 206 -13.56 -22.77 4.35
N SER A 207 -14.19 -23.63 3.54
CA SER A 207 -14.47 -23.37 2.13
C SER A 207 -15.50 -22.28 1.86
N ALA A 208 -16.19 -21.77 2.88
CA ALA A 208 -17.24 -20.75 2.76
C ALA A 208 -16.78 -19.33 3.14
N GLY A 209 -15.47 -19.07 3.29
CA GLY A 209 -14.95 -17.73 3.49
C GLY A 209 -15.20 -17.15 4.89
N ALA A 210 -14.63 -17.76 5.93
CA ALA A 210 -14.86 -17.32 7.30
C ALA A 210 -13.92 -16.17 7.73
N ASN A 211 -14.41 -15.21 8.51
CA ASN A 211 -13.62 -14.04 8.91
C ASN A 211 -12.45 -14.39 9.85
N GLY A 212 -11.37 -13.62 9.76
CA GLY A 212 -10.30 -13.62 10.74
C GLY A 212 -10.78 -13.02 12.07
N GLY A 213 -10.28 -13.55 13.18
CA GLY A 213 -10.56 -13.03 14.51
C GLY A 213 -9.88 -11.68 14.72
N ALA A 214 -10.51 -10.77 15.47
CA ALA A 214 -9.87 -9.51 15.84
C ALA A 214 -8.67 -9.75 16.78
N GLY A 215 -7.67 -8.89 16.72
CA GLY A 215 -6.60 -8.84 17.71
C GLY A 215 -7.11 -8.32 19.05
N GLY A 216 -6.52 -8.80 20.14
CA GLY A 216 -6.84 -8.38 21.49
C GLY A 216 -6.34 -6.97 21.77
N MET A 217 -7.06 -6.21 22.58
CA MET A 217 -6.58 -4.88 23.01
C MET A 217 -5.38 -5.03 23.94
N GLY A 218 -4.46 -4.06 23.89
CA GLY A 218 -3.41 -3.93 24.89
C GLY A 218 -3.96 -3.45 26.23
N GLY A 219 -3.37 -3.93 27.32
CA GLY A 219 -3.70 -3.52 28.67
C GLY A 219 -3.23 -2.10 28.96
N HIS A 220 -3.96 -1.38 29.82
CA HIS A 220 -3.55 -0.06 30.30
C HIS A 220 -2.55 -0.20 31.44
N ALA A 221 -1.66 0.79 31.61
CA ALA A 221 -0.87 0.95 32.82
C ALA A 221 -1.67 1.67 33.93
N GLY A 222 -1.18 1.61 35.17
CA GLY A 222 -1.79 2.28 36.34
C GLY A 222 -1.36 3.74 36.48
N LEU A 223 -0.65 4.08 37.56
CA LEU A 223 -0.15 5.45 37.80
C LEU A 223 1.13 5.74 37.00
N PHE A 224 2.05 4.78 36.98
CA PHE A 224 3.28 4.79 36.20
C PHE A 224 3.40 3.52 35.35
N GLY A 225 3.89 3.67 34.13
CA GLY A 225 4.17 2.55 33.22
C GLY A 225 3.64 2.81 31.82
N THR A 226 4.05 2.00 30.86
CA THR A 226 3.60 2.11 29.47
C THR A 226 2.39 1.23 29.21
N GLY A 227 1.48 1.67 28.36
CA GLY A 227 0.39 0.84 27.86
C GLY A 227 0.93 -0.34 27.03
N GLY A 228 0.24 -1.47 27.09
CA GLY A 228 0.55 -2.64 26.27
C GLY A 228 0.16 -2.43 24.81
N SER A 229 0.88 -3.05 23.88
CA SER A 229 0.49 -3.01 22.46
C SER A 229 -0.76 -3.84 22.21
N GLY A 230 -1.58 -3.46 21.23
CA GLY A 230 -2.66 -4.29 20.72
C GLY A 230 -2.14 -5.46 19.88
N GLY A 231 -2.88 -6.56 19.86
CA GLY A 231 -2.58 -7.73 19.03
C GLY A 231 -3.00 -7.52 17.58
N SER A 232 -2.34 -8.17 16.64
CA SER A 232 -2.76 -8.15 15.23
C SER A 232 -4.06 -8.94 15.01
N GLY A 233 -4.86 -8.52 14.03
CA GLY A 233 -6.00 -9.28 13.55
C GLY A 233 -5.57 -10.53 12.76
N GLY A 234 -6.42 -11.54 12.79
CA GLY A 234 -6.23 -12.79 12.07
C GLY A 234 -6.57 -12.66 10.59
N THR A 235 -6.01 -13.52 9.75
CA THR A 235 -6.31 -13.54 8.32
C THR A 235 -7.72 -14.06 8.06
N GLY A 236 -8.39 -13.52 7.04
CA GLY A 236 -9.65 -14.05 6.53
C GLY A 236 -9.47 -15.37 5.80
N GLY A 237 -10.44 -16.26 5.93
CA GLY A 237 -10.46 -17.57 5.29
C GLY A 237 -10.76 -17.47 3.79
N ALA A 238 -10.09 -18.32 3.02
CA ALA A 238 -10.32 -18.40 1.58
C ALA A 238 -11.73 -18.93 1.27
N ASN A 239 -12.36 -18.42 0.21
CA ASN A 239 -13.54 -19.05 -0.38
C ASN A 239 -13.14 -19.88 -1.62
N THR A 240 -13.39 -21.19 -1.56
CA THR A 240 -13.20 -22.13 -2.67
C THR A 240 -14.51 -22.77 -3.14
N ALA A 241 -15.65 -22.50 -2.46
CA ALA A 241 -16.98 -22.97 -2.84
C ALA A 241 -17.79 -21.86 -3.54
N GLY A 242 -18.59 -22.20 -4.55
CA GLY A 242 -19.42 -21.24 -5.27
C GLY A 242 -20.46 -20.53 -4.38
N GLY A 243 -20.56 -19.19 -4.48
CA GLY A 243 -21.72 -18.42 -4.02
C GLY A 243 -21.58 -17.50 -2.79
N GLY A 244 -20.46 -17.48 -2.05
CA GLY A 244 -20.24 -16.60 -0.88
C GLY A 244 -19.02 -15.68 -0.98
N ALA A 245 -18.90 -14.62 -0.17
CA ALA A 245 -17.66 -13.83 -0.12
C ALA A 245 -16.54 -14.59 0.64
N ALA A 246 -15.26 -14.35 0.30
CA ALA A 246 -14.18 -14.79 1.18
C ALA A 246 -14.17 -13.99 2.49
N GLY A 247 -13.57 -14.58 3.52
CA GLY A 247 -13.60 -14.01 4.86
C GLY A 247 -12.82 -12.71 4.92
N THR A 248 -13.33 -11.71 5.64
CA THR A 248 -12.56 -10.49 5.89
C THR A 248 -11.42 -10.77 6.87
N GLY A 249 -10.34 -10.01 6.77
CA GLY A 249 -9.32 -9.99 7.81
C GLY A 249 -9.88 -9.41 9.11
N GLY A 250 -9.39 -9.90 10.24
CA GLY A 250 -9.75 -9.38 11.56
C GLY A 250 -9.15 -8.00 11.79
N ALA A 251 -9.83 -7.14 12.54
CA ALA A 251 -9.26 -5.86 12.95
C ALA A 251 -8.07 -6.06 13.91
N GLY A 252 -7.09 -5.17 13.88
CA GLY A 252 -6.06 -5.07 14.90
C GLY A 252 -6.62 -4.55 16.22
N GLY A 253 -6.08 -5.02 17.34
CA GLY A 253 -6.45 -4.55 18.67
C GLY A 253 -5.91 -3.15 18.95
N ALA A 254 -6.65 -2.35 19.70
CA ALA A 254 -6.15 -1.05 20.15
C ALA A 254 -4.98 -1.21 21.13
N GLY A 255 -4.05 -0.27 21.14
CA GLY A 255 -3.03 -0.15 22.18
C GLY A 255 -3.61 0.36 23.50
N GLY A 256 -3.03 -0.05 24.62
CA GLY A 256 -3.46 0.36 25.96
C GLY A 256 -2.96 1.76 26.32
N GLY A 257 -3.65 2.42 27.25
CA GLY A 257 -3.23 3.72 27.77
C GLY A 257 -1.96 3.62 28.62
N GLY A 258 -1.11 4.64 28.53
CA GLY A 258 0.01 4.85 29.45
C GLY A 258 -0.46 5.20 30.86
N GLY A 259 0.47 5.14 31.82
CA GLY A 259 0.18 5.40 33.22
C GLY A 259 -0.30 6.84 33.45
N TYR A 260 -1.24 7.04 34.36
CA TYR A 260 -1.95 8.32 34.55
C TYR A 260 -1.02 9.52 34.75
N LEU A 261 0.11 9.38 35.47
CA LEU A 261 1.07 10.48 35.64
C LEU A 261 2.15 10.45 34.56
N ALA A 262 2.79 9.30 34.37
CA ALA A 262 3.82 9.15 33.35
C ALA A 262 3.77 7.77 32.70
N GLY A 263 3.78 7.78 31.37
CA GLY A 263 3.67 6.56 30.58
C GLY A 263 3.38 6.83 29.12
N HIS A 264 4.07 6.11 28.25
CA HIS A 264 3.74 6.07 26.83
C HIS A 264 2.48 5.24 26.60
N GLY A 265 1.68 5.63 25.61
CA GLY A 265 0.61 4.78 25.10
C GLY A 265 1.17 3.58 24.33
N GLY A 266 0.47 2.45 24.39
CA GLY A 266 0.83 1.26 23.63
C GLY A 266 0.49 1.40 22.14
N GLY A 267 1.27 0.77 21.25
CA GLY A 267 0.94 0.76 19.82
C GLY A 267 -0.31 -0.07 19.51
N GLY A 268 -1.07 0.31 18.49
CA GLY A 268 -2.16 -0.49 17.95
C GLY A 268 -1.66 -1.67 17.11
N GLY A 269 -2.41 -2.76 17.11
CA GLY A 269 -2.10 -3.95 16.32
C GLY A 269 -2.45 -3.78 14.84
N ALA A 270 -1.74 -4.48 13.95
CA ALA A 270 -2.07 -4.47 12.53
C ALA A 270 -3.40 -5.21 12.24
N GLY A 271 -4.14 -4.78 11.23
CA GLY A 271 -5.28 -5.52 10.69
C GLY A 271 -4.83 -6.77 9.93
N GLY A 272 -5.63 -7.83 9.98
CA GLY A 272 -5.39 -9.07 9.25
C GLY A 272 -5.70 -8.92 7.76
N THR A 273 -5.05 -9.72 6.92
CA THR A 273 -5.35 -9.71 5.47
C THR A 273 -6.70 -10.36 5.18
N GLY A 274 -7.38 -9.90 4.14
CA GLY A 274 -8.59 -10.53 3.63
C GLY A 274 -8.32 -11.88 2.96
N GLY A 275 -9.31 -12.76 2.99
CA GLY A 275 -9.27 -14.08 2.38
C GLY A 275 -9.37 -14.04 0.86
N THR A 276 -8.73 -15.00 0.20
CA THR A 276 -8.75 -15.14 -1.26
C THR A 276 -10.01 -15.84 -1.75
N SER A 277 -10.60 -15.40 -2.85
CA SER A 277 -11.73 -16.09 -3.50
C SER A 277 -11.29 -16.68 -4.85
N SER A 278 -11.44 -18.00 -5.01
CA SER A 278 -11.13 -18.75 -6.24
C SER A 278 -12.35 -19.28 -6.98
N ALA A 279 -13.57 -19.05 -6.46
CA ALA A 279 -14.79 -19.60 -7.01
C ALA A 279 -15.37 -18.76 -8.17
N GLY A 280 -15.80 -19.41 -9.25
CA GLY A 280 -16.58 -18.80 -10.32
C GLY A 280 -18.03 -18.58 -9.88
N GLY A 281 -18.48 -17.33 -9.88
CA GLY A 281 -19.86 -16.96 -9.54
C GLY A 281 -19.96 -15.77 -8.59
N GLY A 282 -19.65 -14.56 -9.05
CA GLY A 282 -20.02 -13.27 -8.42
C GLY A 282 -19.49 -12.96 -7.00
N ALA A 283 -18.90 -13.94 -6.32
CA ALA A 283 -18.33 -13.82 -4.98
C ALA A 283 -17.23 -12.76 -4.90
N MET A 284 -17.23 -11.92 -3.87
CA MET A 284 -16.16 -10.95 -3.60
C MET A 284 -15.02 -11.61 -2.81
N SER A 285 -13.78 -11.15 -2.98
CA SER A 285 -12.70 -11.50 -2.05
C SER A 285 -12.83 -10.75 -0.73
N GLY A 286 -12.22 -11.28 0.33
CA GLY A 286 -12.30 -10.70 1.65
C GLY A 286 -11.57 -9.37 1.71
N ALA A 287 -12.18 -8.37 2.34
CA ALA A 287 -11.49 -7.11 2.66
C ALA A 287 -10.43 -7.35 3.76
N GLY A 288 -9.39 -6.52 3.76
CA GLY A 288 -8.45 -6.47 4.88
C GLY A 288 -9.09 -5.85 6.13
N GLY A 289 -8.64 -6.29 7.30
CA GLY A 289 -9.06 -5.75 8.59
C GLY A 289 -8.45 -4.37 8.84
N THR A 290 -9.14 -3.52 9.60
CA THR A 290 -8.59 -2.22 10.00
C THR A 290 -7.45 -2.38 11.00
N GLY A 291 -6.48 -1.47 10.99
CA GLY A 291 -5.48 -1.36 12.03
C GLY A 291 -6.08 -0.85 13.36
N GLY A 292 -5.51 -1.26 14.48
CA GLY A 292 -5.91 -0.82 15.81
C GLY A 292 -5.40 0.59 16.10
N ALA A 293 -6.18 1.38 16.85
CA ALA A 293 -5.72 2.68 17.31
C ALA A 293 -4.55 2.54 18.31
N GLY A 294 -3.62 3.50 18.31
CA GLY A 294 -2.64 3.65 19.37
C GLY A 294 -3.27 4.13 20.68
N GLY A 295 -2.71 3.72 21.80
CA GLY A 295 -3.15 4.14 23.12
C GLY A 295 -2.72 5.58 23.44
N ALA A 296 -3.50 6.28 24.25
CA ALA A 296 -3.10 7.60 24.76
C ALA A 296 -1.98 7.47 25.80
N ALA A 297 -1.14 8.50 25.91
CA ALA A 297 -0.16 8.63 26.98
C ALA A 297 -0.78 9.08 28.31
N GLY A 298 0.05 9.16 29.35
CA GLY A 298 -0.28 9.74 30.66
C GLY A 298 -0.54 11.24 30.67
N ALA A 299 -0.78 11.83 31.83
CA ALA A 299 -1.07 13.26 31.97
C ALA A 299 0.19 14.14 31.92
N LEU A 300 1.30 13.77 32.57
CA LEU A 300 2.45 14.64 32.71
C LEU A 300 3.56 14.35 31.69
N TYR A 301 3.87 13.07 31.48
CA TYR A 301 4.93 12.68 30.56
C TYR A 301 4.55 11.43 29.75
N GLY A 302 4.83 11.46 28.46
CA GLY A 302 4.75 10.28 27.60
C GLY A 302 4.18 10.59 26.23
N ASN A 303 4.65 9.84 25.25
CA ASN A 303 4.20 9.93 23.87
C ASN A 303 3.01 8.99 23.63
N GLY A 304 2.10 9.41 22.74
CA GLY A 304 1.01 8.57 22.30
C GLY A 304 1.51 7.35 21.52
N GLY A 305 0.77 6.25 21.61
CA GLY A 305 1.09 5.03 20.89
C GLY A 305 0.85 5.18 19.39
N ALA A 306 1.64 4.49 18.58
CA ALA A 306 1.41 4.47 17.13
C ALA A 306 0.14 3.69 16.77
N GLY A 307 -0.58 4.08 15.73
CA GLY A 307 -1.66 3.30 15.14
C GLY A 307 -1.12 2.09 14.35
N GLY A 308 -1.86 0.99 14.35
CA GLY A 308 -1.53 -0.20 13.58
C GLY A 308 -1.86 -0.04 12.09
N THR A 309 -1.14 -0.73 11.21
CA THR A 309 -1.44 -0.70 9.77
C THR A 309 -2.72 -1.47 9.45
N GLY A 310 -3.44 -1.07 8.40
CA GLY A 310 -4.54 -1.86 7.85
C GLY A 310 -4.05 -3.12 7.13
N GLY A 311 -4.87 -4.16 7.10
CA GLY A 311 -4.57 -5.40 6.40
C GLY A 311 -4.81 -5.29 4.90
N GLY A 312 -4.06 -6.04 4.09
CA GLY A 312 -4.29 -6.09 2.64
C GLY A 312 -5.60 -6.79 2.27
N GLY A 313 -6.23 -6.37 1.17
CA GLY A 313 -7.38 -7.04 0.60
C GLY A 313 -7.03 -8.38 -0.07
N GLY A 314 -7.98 -9.31 -0.11
CA GLY A 314 -7.78 -10.64 -0.67
C GLY A 314 -7.73 -10.67 -2.20
N LEU A 315 -6.87 -11.53 -2.75
CA LEU A 315 -6.78 -11.83 -4.19
C LEU A 315 -8.08 -12.47 -4.70
N PHE A 316 -8.50 -12.11 -5.91
CA PHE A 316 -9.69 -12.64 -6.57
C PHE A 316 -9.37 -13.35 -7.89
N GLY A 317 -10.04 -14.47 -8.21
CA GLY A 317 -9.83 -15.23 -9.46
C GLY A 317 -11.06 -15.49 -10.35
N GLY A 318 -12.24 -14.90 -10.08
CA GLY A 318 -13.53 -15.19 -10.76
C GLY A 318 -14.18 -13.98 -11.49
N THR A 319 -15.50 -13.74 -11.33
CA THR A 319 -16.21 -12.57 -11.94
C THR A 319 -16.62 -11.41 -11.00
N GLY A 320 -16.43 -11.54 -9.68
CA GLY A 320 -16.67 -10.53 -8.64
C GLY A 320 -15.49 -9.57 -8.40
N SER A 321 -15.58 -8.75 -7.34
CA SER A 321 -14.55 -7.74 -7.00
C SER A 321 -13.49 -8.29 -6.03
N ALA A 322 -12.24 -7.84 -6.17
CA ALA A 322 -11.22 -8.10 -5.17
C ALA A 322 -11.48 -7.31 -3.88
N GLY A 323 -10.93 -7.82 -2.76
CA GLY A 323 -11.18 -7.24 -1.45
C GLY A 323 -10.49 -5.89 -1.31
N GLY A 324 -11.14 -4.91 -0.69
CA GLY A 324 -10.48 -3.65 -0.34
C GLY A 324 -9.43 -3.84 0.77
N GLY A 325 -8.42 -2.99 0.80
CA GLY A 325 -7.49 -2.88 1.92
C GLY A 325 -8.17 -2.27 3.14
N GLY A 326 -7.77 -2.71 4.33
CA GLY A 326 -8.26 -2.15 5.59
C GLY A 326 -7.68 -0.78 5.87
N ALA A 327 -8.42 0.09 6.56
CA ALA A 327 -7.89 1.39 6.98
C ALA A 327 -6.80 1.23 8.05
N GLY A 328 -5.85 2.16 8.10
CA GLY A 328 -4.88 2.27 9.18
C GLY A 328 -5.51 2.80 10.47
N GLY A 329 -4.96 2.40 11.61
CA GLY A 329 -5.38 2.86 12.92
C GLY A 329 -4.90 4.27 13.22
N SER A 330 -5.66 5.03 14.00
CA SER A 330 -5.24 6.35 14.44
C SER A 330 -4.08 6.28 15.43
N GLY A 331 -3.21 7.29 15.43
CA GLY A 331 -2.23 7.47 16.50
C GLY A 331 -2.90 7.90 17.81
N GLY A 332 -2.32 7.52 18.94
CA GLY A 332 -2.79 7.93 20.27
C GLY A 332 -2.33 9.34 20.63
N SER A 333 -3.06 10.03 21.50
CA SER A 333 -2.65 11.35 21.98
C SER A 333 -1.40 11.27 22.87
N GLY A 334 -0.50 12.25 22.73
CA GLY A 334 0.59 12.49 23.67
C GLY A 334 0.09 13.00 25.01
N ALA A 335 1.00 13.07 25.98
CA ALA A 335 0.65 13.51 27.32
C ALA A 335 0.20 14.97 27.35
N TRP A 336 -0.57 15.32 28.37
CA TRP A 336 -1.06 16.69 28.50
C TRP A 336 0.10 17.68 28.68
N LEU A 337 1.11 17.40 29.51
CA LEU A 337 2.23 18.32 29.72
C LEU A 337 3.36 18.11 28.69
N PHE A 338 4.10 17.00 28.76
CA PHE A 338 5.22 16.68 27.85
C PHE A 338 4.98 15.37 27.09
N GLY A 339 4.72 15.46 25.80
CA GLY A 339 4.55 14.26 25.00
C GLY A 339 4.12 14.51 23.58
N ASP A 340 4.72 13.77 22.67
CA ASP A 340 4.37 13.80 21.27
C ASP A 340 3.11 12.97 21.00
N GLY A 341 2.33 13.39 20.00
CA GLY A 341 1.28 12.58 19.43
C GLY A 341 1.83 11.33 18.75
N GLY A 342 1.10 10.21 18.85
CA GLY A 342 1.45 8.98 18.18
C GLY A 342 1.28 9.08 16.67
N ASN A 343 2.17 8.44 15.92
CA ASN A 343 2.01 8.32 14.46
C ASN A 343 0.81 7.42 14.15
N ALA A 344 0.13 7.67 13.04
CA ALA A 344 -0.94 6.79 12.60
C ALA A 344 -0.41 5.60 11.78
N GLY A 345 -1.21 4.56 11.66
CA GLY A 345 -0.92 3.43 10.80
C GLY A 345 -1.28 3.71 9.34
N GLY A 346 -0.52 3.13 8.41
CA GLY A 346 -0.86 3.15 6.99
C GLY A 346 -2.05 2.27 6.66
N GLY A 347 -2.78 2.59 5.59
CA GLY A 347 -3.83 1.74 5.04
C GLY A 347 -3.27 0.53 4.29
N GLY A 348 -4.04 -0.55 4.26
CA GLY A 348 -3.70 -1.78 3.57
C GLY A 348 -3.84 -1.64 2.06
N VAL A 349 -3.06 -2.42 1.30
CA VAL A 349 -3.20 -2.48 -0.17
C VAL A 349 -4.51 -3.15 -0.57
N GLY A 350 -5.12 -2.70 -1.65
CA GLY A 350 -6.27 -3.34 -2.28
C GLY A 350 -5.90 -4.69 -2.91
N GLY A 351 -6.83 -5.63 -2.88
CA GLY A 351 -6.62 -6.96 -3.45
C GLY A 351 -6.54 -6.93 -4.97
N ILE A 352 -5.71 -7.80 -5.54
CA ILE A 352 -5.59 -7.96 -6.99
C ILE A 352 -6.81 -8.72 -7.52
N SER A 353 -7.36 -8.29 -8.65
CA SER A 353 -8.38 -9.02 -9.41
C SER A 353 -7.75 -9.72 -10.61
N ALA A 354 -7.60 -11.04 -10.52
CA ALA A 354 -7.27 -11.89 -11.65
C ALA A 354 -8.53 -12.36 -12.40
N GLY A 355 -9.61 -11.58 -12.34
CA GLY A 355 -10.94 -11.90 -12.85
C GLY A 355 -11.56 -10.73 -13.61
N THR A 356 -12.83 -10.81 -14.00
CA THR A 356 -13.50 -9.75 -14.78
C THR A 356 -14.03 -8.58 -13.94
N GLY A 357 -13.87 -8.60 -12.62
CA GLY A 357 -14.31 -7.51 -11.72
C GLY A 357 -13.18 -6.56 -11.32
N PRO A 358 -13.51 -5.42 -10.68
CA PRO A 358 -12.54 -4.38 -10.37
C PRO A 358 -11.53 -4.84 -9.31
N GLY A 359 -10.35 -4.22 -9.34
CA GLY A 359 -9.35 -4.36 -8.29
C GLY A 359 -9.87 -3.77 -6.97
N GLY A 360 -9.41 -4.30 -5.84
CA GLY A 360 -9.84 -3.82 -4.54
C GLY A 360 -9.34 -2.40 -4.27
N THR A 361 -10.11 -1.56 -3.60
CA THR A 361 -9.64 -0.23 -3.21
C THR A 361 -8.53 -0.34 -2.16
N GLY A 362 -7.56 0.57 -2.20
CA GLY A 362 -6.61 0.73 -1.09
C GLY A 362 -7.31 1.27 0.16
N GLY A 363 -6.82 0.89 1.33
CA GLY A 363 -7.31 1.38 2.61
C GLY A 363 -6.81 2.79 2.90
N ASN A 364 -7.62 3.61 3.57
CA ASN A 364 -7.18 4.94 4.00
C ASN A 364 -6.13 4.85 5.13
N GLY A 365 -5.18 5.77 5.15
CA GLY A 365 -4.27 5.95 6.29
C GLY A 365 -5.00 6.49 7.52
N GLY A 366 -4.51 6.14 8.71
CA GLY A 366 -5.07 6.65 9.97
C GLY A 366 -4.72 8.12 10.21
N ALA A 367 -5.54 8.82 11.01
CA ALA A 367 -5.18 10.14 11.51
C ALA A 367 -4.19 10.04 12.68
N ALA A 368 -3.22 10.95 12.75
CA ALA A 368 -2.25 10.95 13.81
C ALA A 368 -2.79 11.47 15.14
N GLY A 369 -2.07 11.16 16.21
CA GLY A 369 -2.34 11.68 17.55
C GLY A 369 -1.87 13.12 17.71
N GLN A 370 -2.53 13.83 18.63
CA GLN A 370 -2.19 15.20 18.99
C GLN A 370 -1.24 15.25 20.18
N ALA A 371 -0.43 16.29 20.28
CA ALA A 371 0.28 16.65 21.50
C ALA A 371 -0.58 17.53 22.43
N GLY A 372 -0.20 17.57 23.72
CA GLY A 372 -0.80 18.40 24.75
C GLY A 372 -0.27 19.84 24.77
N VAL A 373 0.54 20.18 25.77
CA VAL A 373 1.12 21.51 25.99
C VAL A 373 2.48 21.64 25.30
N PHE A 374 3.36 20.65 25.51
CA PHE A 374 4.68 20.54 24.90
C PHE A 374 4.79 19.21 24.14
N GLY A 375 5.17 19.27 22.86
CA GLY A 375 5.39 18.08 22.04
C GLY A 375 4.91 18.27 20.61
N ALA A 376 5.44 17.48 19.70
CA ALA A 376 5.04 17.47 18.30
C ALA A 376 3.79 16.62 18.08
N GLY A 377 2.98 16.97 17.09
CA GLY A 377 1.91 16.09 16.62
C GLY A 377 2.49 14.89 15.85
N GLY A 378 1.77 13.76 15.85
CA GLY A 378 2.22 12.57 15.13
C GLY A 378 2.06 12.70 13.62
N THR A 379 2.72 11.83 12.85
CA THR A 379 2.55 11.79 11.38
C THR A 379 1.33 10.99 10.96
N GLY A 380 0.57 11.49 9.99
CA GLY A 380 -0.56 10.81 9.39
C GLY A 380 -0.14 9.56 8.61
N GLY A 381 -1.04 8.58 8.55
CA GLY A 381 -0.76 7.29 7.92
C GLY A 381 -0.77 7.38 6.39
N LEU A 382 0.07 6.60 5.71
CA LEU A 382 0.00 6.50 4.25
C LEU A 382 -1.30 5.83 3.80
N GLY A 383 -1.87 6.25 2.68
CA GLY A 383 -2.93 5.53 2.00
C GLY A 383 -2.40 4.26 1.33
N GLY A 384 -3.18 3.18 1.35
CA GLY A 384 -2.85 1.94 0.68
C GLY A 384 -3.01 2.05 -0.84
N ALA A 385 -2.18 1.37 -1.61
CA ALA A 385 -2.33 1.32 -3.07
C ALA A 385 -3.62 0.57 -3.46
N GLY A 386 -4.24 0.98 -4.56
CA GLY A 386 -5.34 0.24 -5.19
C GLY A 386 -4.86 -1.08 -5.80
N GLY A 387 -5.74 -2.07 -5.79
CA GLY A 387 -5.47 -3.39 -6.33
C GLY A 387 -5.47 -3.40 -7.86
N ALA A 388 -4.53 -4.13 -8.45
CA ALA A 388 -4.44 -4.25 -9.90
C ALA A 388 -5.50 -5.23 -10.45
N VAL A 389 -5.87 -5.07 -11.73
CA VAL A 389 -6.65 -6.05 -12.50
C VAL A 389 -5.73 -6.68 -13.54
N THR A 390 -5.60 -8.01 -13.53
CA THR A 390 -4.71 -8.75 -14.46
C THR A 390 -5.47 -9.44 -15.60
N GLN A 391 -6.81 -9.53 -15.53
CA GLN A 391 -7.65 -10.02 -16.61
C GLN A 391 -8.63 -8.94 -17.12
N SER A 392 -8.68 -8.84 -18.44
CA SER A 392 -9.70 -8.26 -19.30
C SER A 392 -11.06 -7.84 -18.68
N GLY A 393 -11.28 -6.53 -18.53
CA GLY A 393 -12.64 -5.93 -18.60
C GLY A 393 -13.09 -5.05 -17.42
N SER A 394 -12.21 -4.76 -16.47
CA SER A 394 -12.56 -3.99 -15.25
C SER A 394 -11.49 -2.99 -14.83
N SER A 395 -11.90 -1.98 -14.06
CA SER A 395 -11.01 -0.92 -13.57
C SER A 395 -10.10 -1.39 -12.44
N GLY A 396 -8.89 -0.83 -12.39
CA GLY A 396 -8.05 -0.94 -11.22
C GLY A 396 -8.71 -0.33 -9.98
N GLY A 397 -8.34 -0.81 -8.79
CA GLY A 397 -8.87 -0.28 -7.54
C GLY A 397 -8.38 1.14 -7.29
N THR A 398 -9.16 1.99 -6.64
CA THR A 398 -8.70 3.33 -6.25
C THR A 398 -7.64 3.23 -5.14
N GLY A 399 -6.67 4.13 -5.13
CA GLY A 399 -5.77 4.31 -4.00
C GLY A 399 -6.51 4.87 -2.77
N GLY A 400 -6.05 4.49 -1.58
CA GLY A 400 -6.59 5.01 -0.32
C GLY A 400 -6.06 6.42 -0.03
N ALA A 401 -6.86 7.23 0.67
CA ALA A 401 -6.41 8.55 1.09
C ALA A 401 -5.34 8.46 2.20
N GLY A 402 -4.41 9.40 2.22
CA GLY A 402 -3.49 9.59 3.33
C GLY A 402 -4.18 10.21 4.54
N GLY A 403 -3.68 9.89 5.73
CA GLY A 403 -4.21 10.37 6.99
C GLY A 403 -3.71 11.75 7.39
N ALA A 404 -4.51 12.48 8.17
CA ALA A 404 -4.10 13.79 8.66
C ALA A 404 -2.96 13.69 9.70
N GLY A 405 -2.04 14.65 9.63
CA GLY A 405 -1.01 14.86 10.64
C GLY A 405 -1.57 15.47 11.92
N GLY A 406 -0.84 15.29 13.02
CA GLY A 406 -1.26 15.70 14.34
C GLY A 406 -0.98 17.17 14.62
N VAL A 407 -1.89 17.85 15.30
CA VAL A 407 -1.67 19.15 15.93
C VAL A 407 -0.58 19.05 17.00
N GLY A 408 0.38 19.97 16.92
CA GLY A 408 1.44 20.15 17.92
C GLY A 408 0.94 20.74 19.25
N GLY A 409 1.87 20.88 20.19
CA GLY A 409 1.60 21.36 21.55
C GLY A 409 1.02 22.77 21.59
N LEU A 410 0.25 23.08 22.64
CA LEU A 410 -0.35 24.39 22.85
C LEU A 410 0.70 25.51 22.95
N LEU A 411 1.82 25.26 23.62
CA LEU A 411 2.87 26.26 23.84
C LEU A 411 4.08 26.04 22.94
N TYR A 412 4.50 24.78 22.79
CA TYR A 412 5.64 24.43 21.94
C TYR A 412 5.44 23.08 21.26
N GLY A 413 5.75 23.03 19.99
CA GLY A 413 5.86 21.80 19.22
C GLY A 413 5.19 21.89 17.86
N ASP A 414 5.79 21.18 16.92
CA ASP A 414 5.42 21.23 15.52
C ASP A 414 4.14 20.42 15.26
N GLY A 415 3.43 20.80 14.22
CA GLY A 415 2.42 19.94 13.63
C GLY A 415 3.07 18.76 12.90
N GLY A 416 2.48 17.58 13.02
CA GLY A 416 2.92 16.39 12.32
C GLY A 416 2.57 16.42 10.83
N ALA A 417 3.37 15.76 10.01
CA ALA A 417 3.13 15.64 8.58
C ALA A 417 1.84 14.85 8.27
N GLY A 418 1.14 15.22 7.20
CA GLY A 418 0.08 14.40 6.61
C GLY A 418 0.66 13.21 5.84
N GLY A 419 -0.09 12.11 5.78
CA GLY A 419 0.30 10.92 5.03
C GLY A 419 0.04 11.10 3.53
N ALA A 420 0.87 10.49 2.69
CA ALA A 420 0.63 10.48 1.25
C ALA A 420 -0.57 9.58 0.89
N GLY A 421 -1.28 9.92 -0.18
CA GLY A 421 -2.29 9.05 -0.77
C GLY A 421 -1.65 7.84 -1.49
N GLY A 422 -2.39 6.74 -1.56
CA GLY A 422 -1.95 5.54 -2.26
C GLY A 422 -2.12 5.67 -3.77
N ALA A 423 -1.25 5.00 -4.55
CA ALA A 423 -1.41 4.95 -5.99
C ALA A 423 -2.69 4.19 -6.40
N GLY A 424 -3.27 4.56 -7.55
CA GLY A 424 -4.33 3.80 -8.18
C GLY A 424 -3.83 2.44 -8.69
N GLY A 425 -4.70 1.44 -8.66
CA GLY A 425 -4.40 0.11 -9.16
C GLY A 425 -4.31 0.08 -10.69
N ASN A 426 -3.39 -0.69 -11.23
CA ASN A 426 -3.27 -0.84 -12.68
C ASN A 426 -4.45 -1.65 -13.25
N SER A 427 -4.80 -1.42 -14.50
CA SER A 427 -5.78 -2.22 -15.23
C SER A 427 -5.16 -2.84 -16.48
N THR A 428 -5.48 -4.11 -16.74
CA THR A 428 -5.24 -4.74 -18.03
C THR A 428 -6.56 -4.84 -18.80
N VAL A 429 -6.62 -4.21 -19.96
CA VAL A 429 -7.80 -4.16 -20.82
C VAL A 429 -7.97 -5.50 -21.55
N GLY A 430 -9.23 -5.89 -21.74
CA GLY A 430 -9.66 -6.92 -22.68
C GLY A 430 -11.09 -7.36 -22.42
N GLY A 431 -11.71 -8.12 -23.34
CA GLY A 431 -13.12 -8.47 -23.25
C GLY A 431 -14.07 -7.38 -23.80
N THR A 432 -15.37 -7.69 -23.85
CA THR A 432 -16.35 -7.05 -24.77
C THR A 432 -17.25 -5.96 -24.16
N THR A 433 -17.11 -5.59 -22.88
CA THR A 433 -18.21 -4.87 -22.19
C THR A 433 -17.88 -3.66 -21.32
N ASN A 434 -16.63 -3.19 -21.16
CA ASN A 434 -16.39 -1.88 -20.51
C ASN A 434 -15.02 -1.26 -20.85
N ALA A 435 -14.95 0.07 -20.95
CA ALA A 435 -13.68 0.80 -21.03
C ALA A 435 -12.97 0.67 -19.67
N ALA A 436 -11.97 -0.20 -19.59
CA ALA A 436 -11.26 -0.42 -18.35
C ALA A 436 -10.42 0.84 -18.03
N ARG A 437 -10.54 1.36 -16.80
CA ARG A 437 -9.77 2.52 -16.35
C ARG A 437 -8.72 2.08 -15.34
N GLY A 438 -7.55 2.71 -15.37
CA GLY A 438 -6.64 2.69 -14.23
C GLY A 438 -7.36 3.22 -12.99
N GLY A 439 -7.04 2.68 -11.82
CA GLY A 439 -7.58 3.19 -10.57
C GLY A 439 -7.21 4.66 -10.36
N THR A 440 -8.05 5.44 -9.71
CA THR A 440 -7.64 6.81 -9.32
C THR A 440 -6.65 6.72 -8.16
N GLY A 441 -5.68 7.63 -8.11
CA GLY A 441 -4.84 7.84 -6.94
C GLY A 441 -5.64 8.36 -5.75
N GLY A 442 -5.14 8.11 -4.53
CA GLY A 442 -5.71 8.61 -3.30
C GLY A 442 -5.24 10.02 -2.99
N ASN A 443 -6.07 10.81 -2.31
CA ASN A 443 -5.69 12.15 -1.87
C ASN A 443 -4.67 12.09 -0.71
N GLY A 444 -3.75 13.04 -0.65
CA GLY A 444 -2.86 13.24 0.48
C GLY A 444 -3.59 13.80 1.70
N GLY A 445 -3.12 13.44 2.89
CA GLY A 445 -3.63 13.95 4.16
C GLY A 445 -3.09 15.35 4.47
N GLY A 446 -3.90 16.16 5.16
CA GLY A 446 -3.47 17.48 5.62
C GLY A 446 -2.39 17.39 6.71
N GLY A 447 -1.43 18.31 6.70
CA GLY A 447 -0.48 18.50 7.77
C GLY A 447 -1.15 19.06 9.03
N GLY A 448 -0.67 18.65 10.20
CA GLY A 448 -1.15 19.13 11.48
C GLY A 448 -0.71 20.57 11.75
N SER A 449 -1.50 21.31 12.52
CA SER A 449 -1.14 22.69 12.87
C SER A 449 -0.26 22.76 14.12
N ALA A 450 0.65 23.73 14.20
CA ALA A 450 1.22 24.15 15.47
C ALA A 450 0.33 25.24 16.11
N ARG A 451 0.28 25.31 17.45
CA ARG A 451 -0.62 26.21 18.20
C ARG A 451 0.11 27.36 18.90
N GLY A 452 1.30 27.10 19.43
CA GLY A 452 2.15 28.10 20.09
C GLY A 452 3.38 28.43 19.24
N ILE A 453 4.54 28.01 19.73
CA ILE A 453 5.83 28.08 19.04
C ILE A 453 6.07 26.73 18.33
N GLY A 454 6.24 26.76 17.02
CA GLY A 454 6.50 25.56 16.23
C GLY A 454 5.97 25.70 14.81
N ASP A 455 6.45 24.82 13.95
CA ASP A 455 6.13 24.83 12.54
C ASP A 455 4.87 24.00 12.25
N GLY A 456 4.11 24.41 11.24
CA GLY A 456 3.03 23.60 10.72
C GLY A 456 3.56 22.36 9.98
N GLY A 457 2.86 21.25 10.11
CA GLY A 457 3.22 20.01 9.44
C GLY A 457 3.05 20.09 7.93
N ILE A 458 3.91 19.41 7.17
CA ILE A 458 3.76 19.32 5.71
C ILE A 458 2.50 18.50 5.34
N GLY A 459 1.83 18.88 4.26
CA GLY A 459 0.76 18.07 3.66
C GLY A 459 1.32 16.86 2.90
N GLY A 460 0.59 15.75 2.92
CA GLY A 460 0.96 14.55 2.17
C GLY A 460 0.72 14.71 0.67
N GLY A 461 1.55 14.09 -0.17
CA GLY A 461 1.31 14.06 -1.62
C GLY A 461 0.08 13.23 -1.99
N GLY A 462 -0.59 13.57 -3.08
CA GLY A 462 -1.56 12.70 -3.73
C GLY A 462 -0.87 11.51 -4.38
N GLY A 463 -1.57 10.37 -4.46
CA GLY A 463 -1.08 9.20 -5.17
C GLY A 463 -1.29 9.34 -6.67
N ASP A 464 -0.42 8.74 -7.46
CA ASP A 464 -0.59 8.71 -8.92
C ASP A 464 -1.78 7.83 -9.32
N GLY A 465 -2.34 8.10 -10.49
CA GLY A 465 -3.30 7.21 -11.12
C GLY A 465 -2.69 5.84 -11.45
N GLY A 466 -3.55 4.85 -11.67
CA GLY A 466 -3.18 3.52 -12.15
C GLY A 466 -2.95 3.52 -13.65
N ILE A 467 -1.99 2.71 -14.10
CA ILE A 467 -1.68 2.55 -15.52
C ILE A 467 -2.69 1.62 -16.16
N THR A 468 -3.08 1.94 -17.40
CA THR A 468 -3.90 1.05 -18.22
C THR A 468 -3.06 0.39 -19.31
N THR A 469 -3.01 -0.94 -19.30
CA THR A 469 -2.28 -1.73 -20.30
C THR A 469 -3.25 -2.48 -21.19
N VAL A 470 -3.09 -2.38 -22.52
CA VAL A 470 -3.94 -3.09 -23.49
C VAL A 470 -3.10 -4.16 -24.19
N PRO A 471 -3.44 -5.46 -24.13
CA PRO A 471 -2.76 -6.49 -24.90
C PRO A 471 -3.02 -6.35 -26.42
N PRO A 472 -2.10 -6.78 -27.31
CA PRO A 472 -2.23 -6.61 -28.76
C PRO A 472 -3.44 -7.30 -29.41
N SER A 473 -4.14 -8.18 -28.70
CA SER A 473 -5.17 -9.07 -29.25
C SER A 473 -6.61 -8.66 -28.94
N THR A 474 -6.84 -7.56 -28.21
CA THR A 474 -8.18 -7.17 -27.75
C THR A 474 -8.90 -6.30 -28.76
N THR A 475 -10.17 -6.60 -29.02
CA THR A 475 -10.89 -6.09 -30.20
C THR A 475 -11.93 -5.02 -29.90
N THR A 476 -12.16 -4.53 -28.68
CA THR A 476 -13.46 -3.87 -28.42
C THR A 476 -13.52 -2.56 -27.65
N ASN A 477 -12.49 -2.11 -26.92
CA ASN A 477 -12.34 -0.72 -26.39
C ASN A 477 -10.90 -0.50 -25.89
N ASN A 478 -10.33 0.70 -26.05
CA ASN A 478 -9.11 1.10 -25.33
C ASN A 478 -9.46 1.51 -23.90
N GLY A 479 -8.45 1.56 -23.03
CA GLY A 479 -8.68 1.83 -21.61
C GLY A 479 -8.10 3.17 -21.17
N ASN A 480 -8.86 3.87 -20.34
CA ASN A 480 -8.54 5.22 -19.90
C ASN A 480 -7.48 5.20 -18.79
N GLY A 481 -6.64 6.24 -18.74
CA GLY A 481 -5.70 6.47 -17.65
C GLY A 481 -6.38 6.66 -16.30
N GLY A 482 -5.70 6.27 -15.23
CA GLY A 482 -6.11 6.61 -13.87
C GLY A 482 -5.83 8.08 -13.56
N ASN A 483 -6.73 8.75 -12.85
CA ASN A 483 -6.50 10.12 -12.38
C ASN A 483 -5.54 10.13 -11.20
N GLY A 484 -4.71 11.16 -11.10
CA GLY A 484 -3.95 11.47 -9.90
C GLY A 484 -4.84 11.92 -8.74
N GLY A 485 -4.37 11.72 -7.51
CA GLY A 485 -5.00 12.24 -6.30
C GLY A 485 -4.50 13.63 -5.95
N ASN A 486 -5.30 14.39 -5.19
CA ASN A 486 -4.93 15.75 -4.79
C ASN A 486 -3.93 15.73 -3.62
N GLY A 487 -3.02 16.69 -3.59
CA GLY A 487 -2.13 16.93 -2.46
C GLY A 487 -2.85 17.48 -1.23
N GLY A 488 -2.42 17.06 -0.04
CA GLY A 488 -2.93 17.55 1.23
C GLY A 488 -2.45 18.96 1.55
N ALA A 489 -3.28 19.75 2.22
CA ALA A 489 -2.86 21.07 2.69
C ALA A 489 -1.76 20.99 3.77
N GLY A 490 -0.84 21.94 3.79
CA GLY A 490 0.10 22.12 4.89
C GLY A 490 -0.59 22.70 6.13
N GLY A 491 -0.11 22.33 7.31
CA GLY A 491 -0.60 22.83 8.58
C GLY A 491 -0.15 24.25 8.84
N SER A 492 -0.94 25.01 9.61
CA SER A 492 -0.57 26.39 9.96
C SER A 492 0.24 26.43 11.26
N ALA A 493 1.10 27.43 11.41
CA ALA A 493 1.75 27.76 12.68
C ALA A 493 0.89 28.75 13.49
N GLY A 494 1.12 28.77 14.80
CA GLY A 494 0.29 29.50 15.76
C GLY A 494 0.75 30.94 15.99
N TRP A 495 1.74 31.12 16.87
CA TRP A 495 2.28 32.44 17.24
C TRP A 495 3.62 32.70 16.57
N TRP A 496 4.51 31.71 16.61
CA TRP A 496 5.84 31.72 16.01
C TRP A 496 6.06 30.40 15.28
N GLY A 497 6.66 30.48 14.10
CA GLY A 497 7.00 29.31 13.28
C GLY A 497 6.49 29.45 11.86
N ASP A 498 6.99 28.57 11.01
CA ASP A 498 6.68 28.56 9.59
C ASP A 498 5.43 27.71 9.32
N GLY A 499 4.66 28.09 8.31
CA GLY A 499 3.58 27.25 7.82
C GLY A 499 4.11 26.03 7.08
N GLY A 500 3.43 24.90 7.20
CA GLY A 500 3.80 23.68 6.50
C GLY A 500 3.57 23.79 5.00
N ASN A 501 4.43 23.16 4.19
CA ASN A 501 4.22 23.09 2.74
C ASN A 501 3.02 22.21 2.39
N GLY A 502 2.28 22.56 1.34
CA GLY A 502 1.27 21.70 0.75
C GLY A 502 1.90 20.51 0.01
N GLY A 503 1.18 19.40 -0.01
CA GLY A 503 1.57 18.19 -0.72
C GLY A 503 1.43 18.35 -2.23
N ARG A 504 2.23 17.59 -3.00
CA ARG A 504 2.10 17.58 -4.46
C ARG A 504 0.84 16.82 -4.90
N GLY A 505 0.25 17.20 -6.01
CA GLY A 505 -0.75 16.39 -6.72
C GLY A 505 -0.10 15.17 -7.38
N GLY A 506 -0.86 14.08 -7.50
CA GLY A 506 -0.42 12.87 -8.20
C GLY A 506 -0.56 13.00 -9.71
N LEU A 507 0.20 12.22 -10.46
CA LEU A 507 0.15 12.21 -11.93
C LEU A 507 -1.13 11.53 -12.43
N GLY A 508 -1.73 12.10 -13.47
CA GLY A 508 -2.64 11.40 -14.35
C GLY A 508 -1.85 10.45 -15.25
N GLN A 509 -2.33 9.23 -15.44
CA GLN A 509 -1.63 8.25 -16.26
C GLN A 509 -2.09 8.28 -17.71
N ASP A 510 -1.20 7.88 -18.61
CA ASP A 510 -1.54 7.69 -20.01
C ASP A 510 -2.62 6.61 -20.19
N ALA A 511 -3.36 6.74 -21.27
CA ALA A 511 -4.27 5.71 -21.75
C ALA A 511 -3.52 4.48 -22.31
N GLY A 512 -4.22 3.33 -22.33
CA GLY A 512 -3.67 2.08 -22.85
C GLY A 512 -3.65 1.96 -24.37
N MET A 513 -2.45 1.67 -24.91
CA MET A 513 -1.96 1.40 -26.29
C MET A 513 -2.35 2.28 -27.48
N ARG A 514 -1.26 2.57 -28.22
CA ARG A 514 -1.15 3.14 -29.57
C ARG A 514 -1.56 2.10 -30.64
N GLY A 515 -2.71 2.34 -31.27
CA GLY A 515 -3.02 2.08 -32.69
C GLY A 515 -2.87 0.65 -33.25
N GLY A 516 -3.99 -0.04 -33.48
CA GLY A 516 -4.02 -1.25 -34.33
C GLY A 516 -5.24 -2.17 -34.19
N ALA A 517 -6.06 -1.99 -33.15
CA ALA A 517 -7.19 -2.87 -32.90
C ALA A 517 -8.45 -2.45 -33.65
N SER A 518 -9.20 -3.44 -34.14
CA SER A 518 -10.48 -3.24 -34.82
C SER A 518 -11.57 -4.12 -34.20
N SER A 519 -12.77 -3.59 -34.09
CA SER A 519 -13.98 -4.21 -33.56
C SER A 519 -14.47 -5.39 -34.38
N ALA A 520 -15.17 -6.31 -33.70
CA ALA A 520 -15.86 -7.42 -34.32
C ALA A 520 -16.86 -6.94 -35.41
N ASN A 521 -17.35 -5.69 -35.29
CA ASN A 521 -18.20 -5.06 -36.29
C ASN A 521 -17.44 -4.45 -37.49
N GLY A 522 -16.10 -4.52 -37.54
CA GLY A 522 -15.26 -4.02 -38.63
C GLY A 522 -14.76 -2.59 -38.45
N ASN A 523 -15.33 -1.80 -37.54
CA ASN A 523 -14.84 -0.45 -37.22
C ASN A 523 -13.54 -0.51 -36.40
N GLY A 524 -12.73 0.53 -36.47
CA GLY A 524 -11.67 0.81 -35.53
C GLY A 524 -12.22 1.05 -34.14
N VAL A 525 -11.42 0.74 -33.13
CA VAL A 525 -11.76 0.97 -31.73
C VAL A 525 -11.33 2.38 -31.32
N ASP A 526 -12.14 3.10 -30.55
CA ASP A 526 -11.76 4.44 -30.09
C ASP A 526 -10.57 4.38 -29.11
N GLY A 527 -9.75 5.43 -29.14
CA GLY A 527 -8.69 5.72 -28.19
C GLY A 527 -9.22 5.85 -26.76
N GLY A 528 -8.41 5.46 -25.77
CA GLY A 528 -8.75 5.72 -24.37
C GLY A 528 -8.32 7.13 -23.98
N ASP A 529 -9.02 7.73 -23.02
CA ASP A 529 -8.66 9.07 -22.53
C ASP A 529 -7.50 8.99 -21.54
N GLY A 530 -6.67 10.03 -21.52
CA GLY A 530 -5.66 10.23 -20.48
C GLY A 530 -6.30 10.44 -19.10
N GLY A 531 -5.55 10.14 -18.04
CA GLY A 531 -5.95 10.46 -16.68
C GLY A 531 -5.68 11.92 -16.35
N ASN A 532 -6.54 12.56 -15.57
CA ASN A 532 -6.30 13.93 -15.11
C ASN A 532 -5.24 13.94 -14.00
N GLY A 533 -4.38 14.95 -13.99
CA GLY A 533 -3.47 15.24 -12.90
C GLY A 533 -4.21 15.70 -11.64
N GLY A 534 -3.62 15.43 -10.47
CA GLY A 534 -4.15 15.88 -9.19
C GLY A 534 -3.72 17.30 -8.84
N ASP A 535 -4.54 18.01 -8.07
CA ASP A 535 -4.22 19.36 -7.63
C ASP A 535 -3.12 19.36 -6.56
N GLY A 536 -2.32 20.42 -6.53
CA GLY A 536 -1.38 20.68 -5.45
C GLY A 536 -2.08 21.20 -4.19
N GLY A 537 -1.63 20.74 -3.02
CA GLY A 537 -2.16 21.18 -1.73
C GLY A 537 -1.76 22.62 -1.40
N SER A 538 -2.62 23.36 -0.70
CA SER A 538 -2.27 24.71 -0.21
C SER A 538 -1.21 24.65 0.89
N GLY A 539 -0.26 25.58 0.91
CA GLY A 539 0.64 25.80 2.04
C GLY A 539 -0.07 26.42 3.24
N GLY A 540 0.36 26.04 4.44
CA GLY A 540 -0.17 26.55 5.70
C GLY A 540 0.30 27.96 6.01
N SER A 541 -0.47 28.70 6.81
CA SER A 541 -0.07 30.05 7.22
C SER A 541 1.02 29.99 8.29
N ALA A 542 1.92 30.97 8.27
CA ALA A 542 2.90 31.16 9.32
C ALA A 542 2.27 31.57 10.65
N GLY A 543 3.09 31.56 11.71
CA GLY A 543 2.71 32.08 13.02
C GLY A 543 2.34 33.56 12.96
N LEU A 544 1.37 33.96 13.76
CA LEU A 544 0.79 35.30 13.77
C LEU A 544 1.83 36.42 13.91
N LEU A 545 2.85 36.24 14.75
CA LEU A 545 3.86 37.26 15.04
C LEU A 545 4.98 37.21 13.99
N ALA A 546 5.57 36.03 13.79
CA ALA A 546 6.68 35.85 12.86
C ALA A 546 6.72 34.42 12.28
N GLY A 547 7.12 34.35 11.02
CA GLY A 547 7.35 33.11 10.28
C GLY A 547 7.03 33.26 8.80
N ASN A 548 7.49 32.28 8.03
CA ASN A 548 7.25 32.18 6.61
C ASN A 548 5.99 31.34 6.33
N GLY A 549 5.19 31.77 5.37
CA GLY A 549 4.07 30.96 4.90
C GLY A 549 4.59 29.72 4.17
N GLY A 550 3.91 28.59 4.34
CA GLY A 550 4.25 27.35 3.66
C GLY A 550 4.06 27.45 2.16
N HIS A 551 4.86 26.74 1.39
CA HIS A 551 4.73 26.69 -0.07
C HIS A 551 3.50 25.91 -0.50
N GLY A 552 2.83 26.36 -1.55
CA GLY A 552 1.85 25.54 -2.25
C GLY A 552 2.51 24.34 -2.92
N GLY A 553 1.82 23.21 -2.92
CA GLY A 553 2.27 22.00 -3.61
C GLY A 553 2.14 22.15 -5.12
N ASN A 554 3.05 21.53 -5.86
CA ASN A 554 2.93 21.44 -7.30
C ASN A 554 1.81 20.44 -7.67
N ALA A 555 1.10 20.71 -8.75
CA ALA A 555 0.11 19.78 -9.28
C ALA A 555 0.76 18.64 -10.07
N GLY A 556 -0.04 17.63 -10.39
CA GLY A 556 0.34 16.57 -11.32
C GLY A 556 -0.03 16.93 -12.76
N ASP A 557 0.75 16.40 -13.70
CA ASP A 557 0.44 16.49 -15.14
C ASP A 557 -0.70 15.52 -15.49
N GLY A 558 -1.45 15.86 -16.54
CA GLY A 558 -2.40 14.96 -17.19
C GLY A 558 -1.71 13.95 -18.09
N GLY A 559 -2.30 12.78 -18.25
CA GLY A 559 -1.77 11.71 -19.08
C GLY A 559 -2.14 11.86 -20.56
N ASP A 560 -1.31 11.29 -21.42
CA ASP A 560 -1.57 11.28 -22.87
C ASP A 560 -2.69 10.30 -23.22
N ALA A 561 -3.43 10.61 -24.27
CA ALA A 561 -4.49 9.77 -24.75
C ALA A 561 -4.02 8.65 -25.69
N GLY A 562 -4.89 7.67 -25.90
CA GLY A 562 -4.66 6.55 -26.80
C GLY A 562 -5.08 6.88 -28.23
N ASN A 563 -4.36 6.33 -29.21
CA ASN A 563 -4.74 6.45 -30.61
C ASN A 563 -5.96 5.57 -30.93
N GLY A 564 -6.82 6.05 -31.82
CA GLY A 564 -7.88 5.28 -32.45
C GLY A 564 -7.31 4.14 -33.30
N GLY A 565 -8.00 3.00 -33.27
CA GLY A 565 -7.68 1.82 -34.04
C GLY A 565 -8.11 1.96 -35.51
N ASN A 566 -7.40 1.29 -36.42
CA ASN A 566 -7.78 1.27 -37.83
C ASN A 566 -9.02 0.40 -38.06
N GLY A 567 -9.86 0.75 -39.02
CA GLY A 567 -10.94 -0.12 -39.50
C GLY A 567 -10.40 -1.39 -40.17
N ARG A 568 -11.17 -2.49 -40.13
CA ARG A 568 -10.81 -3.74 -40.83
C ARG A 568 -10.97 -3.60 -42.32
N ASN A 569 -10.10 -4.29 -43.05
CA ASN A 569 -10.31 -4.56 -44.45
C ASN A 569 -11.45 -5.59 -44.60
N GLY A 570 -12.56 -5.23 -45.25
CA GLY A 570 -13.75 -6.09 -45.31
C GLY A 570 -13.61 -7.21 -46.35
N THR A 571 -13.70 -8.48 -45.96
CA THR A 571 -13.61 -9.62 -46.89
C THR A 571 -14.97 -10.09 -47.41
N VAL A 572 -16.04 -10.18 -46.60
CA VAL A 572 -17.41 -10.48 -47.10
C VAL A 572 -18.47 -9.91 -46.13
N SER A 573 -19.47 -9.19 -46.67
CA SER A 573 -20.66 -8.60 -46.01
C SER A 573 -20.52 -7.20 -45.41
N ALA A 574 -21.20 -6.21 -46.03
CA ALA A 574 -21.83 -4.95 -45.53
C ALA A 574 -21.25 -4.16 -44.33
N GLN A 575 -20.06 -4.43 -43.81
CA GLN A 575 -19.53 -3.81 -42.61
C GLN A 575 -18.72 -2.55 -42.95
N ARG A 576 -19.00 -1.45 -42.24
CA ARG A 576 -18.22 -0.21 -42.31
C ARG A 576 -16.84 -0.48 -41.73
N GLY A 577 -15.79 -0.21 -42.50
CA GLY A 577 -14.41 -0.19 -42.00
C GLY A 577 -14.03 1.21 -41.52
N THR A 578 -14.86 1.88 -40.71
CA THR A 578 -14.50 3.24 -40.22
C THR A 578 -13.31 3.16 -39.26
N GLY A 579 -12.44 4.15 -39.22
CA GLY A 579 -11.42 4.26 -38.19
C GLY A 579 -12.01 4.74 -36.86
N GLY A 580 -11.43 4.32 -35.74
CA GLY A 580 -11.84 4.77 -34.40
C GLY A 580 -11.32 6.18 -34.12
N ALA A 581 -12.02 6.95 -33.29
CA ALA A 581 -11.53 8.25 -32.83
C ALA A 581 -10.29 8.08 -31.94
N GLY A 582 -9.40 9.08 -31.88
CA GLY A 582 -8.42 9.18 -30.82
C GLY A 582 -9.09 9.58 -29.50
N GLY A 583 -8.49 9.21 -28.37
CA GLY A 583 -8.97 9.63 -27.05
C GLY A 583 -8.54 11.05 -26.70
N ASP A 584 -9.15 11.63 -25.69
CA ASP A 584 -8.80 12.97 -25.21
C ASP A 584 -7.66 12.91 -24.18
N GLY A 585 -6.74 13.87 -24.24
CA GLY A 585 -5.66 14.02 -23.25
C GLY A 585 -6.22 14.42 -21.89
N GLY A 586 -5.58 13.97 -20.81
CA GLY A 586 -5.99 14.33 -19.46
C GLY A 586 -5.65 15.77 -19.11
N ASP A 587 -6.48 16.42 -18.31
CA ASP A 587 -6.20 17.77 -17.84
C ASP A 587 -5.06 17.76 -16.80
N GLY A 588 -4.24 18.81 -16.79
CA GLY A 588 -3.26 19.07 -15.74
C GLY A 588 -3.93 19.62 -14.47
N GLY A 589 -3.40 19.27 -13.30
CA GLY A 589 -3.94 19.76 -12.03
C GLY A 589 -3.60 21.22 -11.73
N ASP A 590 -4.37 21.86 -10.84
CA ASP A 590 -4.11 23.22 -10.38
C ASP A 590 -2.99 23.26 -9.32
N GLY A 591 -2.11 24.26 -9.40
CA GLY A 591 -1.06 24.48 -8.40
C GLY A 591 -1.62 24.97 -7.06
N GLY A 592 -1.03 24.52 -5.96
CA GLY A 592 -1.47 24.92 -4.61
C GLY A 592 -1.16 26.38 -4.29
N SER A 593 -2.02 27.03 -3.50
CA SER A 593 -1.73 28.38 -3.00
C SER A 593 -0.66 28.36 -1.90
N GLY A 594 0.25 29.35 -1.89
CA GLY A 594 1.17 29.57 -0.78
C GLY A 594 0.48 30.19 0.44
N GLY A 595 0.99 29.87 1.62
CA GLY A 595 0.50 30.35 2.90
C GLY A 595 0.89 31.79 3.21
N ARG A 596 0.17 32.43 4.12
CA ARG A 596 0.46 33.82 4.53
C ARG A 596 1.67 33.87 5.48
N SER A 597 2.43 34.96 5.43
CA SER A 597 3.46 35.26 6.43
C SER A 597 2.85 35.74 7.75
N GLY A 598 3.67 35.77 8.81
CA GLY A 598 3.35 36.46 10.07
C GLY A 598 3.20 37.97 9.87
N MET A 599 2.63 38.68 10.85
CA MET A 599 2.32 40.11 10.72
C MET A 599 3.56 41.01 10.78
N LEU A 600 4.57 40.63 11.58
CA LEU A 600 5.76 41.45 11.82
C LEU A 600 6.92 41.06 10.90
N PHE A 601 7.32 39.79 10.90
CA PHE A 601 8.45 39.27 10.11
C PHE A 601 8.10 37.99 9.34
N GLY A 602 8.70 37.85 8.16
CA GLY A 602 8.65 36.64 7.33
C GLY A 602 8.25 36.91 5.88
N THR A 603 8.22 35.87 5.06
CA THR A 603 7.75 35.93 3.68
C THR A 603 6.51 35.08 3.46
N GLY A 604 5.63 35.50 2.56
CA GLY A 604 4.54 34.63 2.10
C GLY A 604 5.11 33.40 1.39
N GLY A 605 4.38 32.30 1.43
CA GLY A 605 4.77 31.08 0.75
C GLY A 605 4.67 31.22 -0.76
N ASN A 606 5.63 30.65 -1.48
CA ASN A 606 5.53 30.51 -2.94
C ASN A 606 4.28 29.72 -3.35
N ALA A 607 3.71 30.08 -4.50
CA ALA A 607 2.70 29.29 -5.18
C ALA A 607 3.28 27.97 -5.70
N GLY A 608 2.43 26.95 -5.82
CA GLY A 608 2.71 25.71 -6.50
C GLY A 608 2.59 25.86 -8.02
N MET A 609 3.44 25.15 -8.75
CA MET A 609 3.34 25.03 -10.21
C MET A 609 2.13 24.20 -10.60
N ALA A 610 1.49 24.56 -11.70
CA ALA A 610 0.41 23.77 -12.27
C ALA A 610 0.93 22.64 -13.15
N GLY A 611 0.08 21.64 -13.40
CA GLY A 611 0.38 20.53 -14.29
C GLY A 611 0.04 20.85 -15.75
N ASN A 612 0.76 20.24 -16.68
CA ASN A 612 0.45 20.32 -18.10
C ASN A 612 -0.68 19.36 -18.46
N GLY A 613 -1.48 19.71 -19.46
CA GLY A 613 -2.44 18.80 -20.08
C GLY A 613 -1.74 17.80 -20.99
N GLY A 614 -2.29 16.59 -21.09
CA GLY A 614 -1.78 15.52 -21.95
C GLY A 614 -2.17 15.70 -23.41
N ASP A 615 -1.43 15.06 -24.32
CA ASP A 615 -1.71 15.11 -25.75
C ASP A 615 -2.91 14.22 -26.12
N GLY A 616 -3.73 14.68 -27.07
CA GLY A 616 -4.83 13.93 -27.66
C GLY A 616 -4.36 12.85 -28.63
N GLY A 617 -5.12 11.77 -28.73
CA GLY A 617 -4.77 10.61 -29.54
C GLY A 617 -5.03 10.84 -31.02
N ASN A 618 -4.24 10.21 -31.90
CA ASN A 618 -4.53 10.25 -33.34
C ASN A 618 -5.74 9.37 -33.68
N GLY A 619 -6.58 9.81 -34.63
CA GLY A 619 -7.65 9.02 -35.20
C GLY A 619 -7.15 7.86 -36.05
N GLY A 620 -7.87 6.75 -36.01
CA GLY A 620 -7.57 5.56 -36.80
C GLY A 620 -7.91 5.72 -38.28
N ASN A 621 -7.16 5.05 -39.13
CA ASN A 621 -7.45 5.02 -40.57
C ASN A 621 -8.64 4.11 -40.87
N ALA A 622 -9.39 4.45 -41.91
CA ALA A 622 -10.43 3.57 -42.41
C ALA A 622 -9.84 2.33 -43.12
N GLY A 623 -10.50 1.18 -42.99
CA GLY A 623 -10.09 -0.10 -43.57
C GLY A 623 -10.51 -0.27 -45.04
N THR A 624 -9.69 -0.93 -45.85
CA THR A 624 -9.95 -1.10 -47.29
C THR A 624 -10.95 -2.24 -47.54
N LEU A 625 -12.08 -1.98 -48.19
CA LEU A 625 -13.05 -3.01 -48.54
C LEU A 625 -12.47 -3.95 -49.63
N SER A 626 -12.87 -5.23 -49.68
CA SER A 626 -12.42 -6.23 -50.68
C SER A 626 -13.56 -6.85 -51.52
N SER A 627 -14.83 -6.55 -51.25
CA SER A 627 -15.96 -7.11 -52.01
C SER A 627 -17.15 -6.15 -52.14
N THR A 628 -17.97 -6.42 -53.16
CA THR A 628 -18.87 -5.43 -53.74
C THR A 628 -20.11 -5.13 -52.90
N GLY A 629 -20.51 -3.85 -52.88
CA GLY A 629 -21.73 -3.38 -52.22
C GLY A 629 -21.62 -3.03 -50.73
N GLY A 630 -20.42 -2.97 -50.16
CA GLY A 630 -20.21 -2.55 -48.78
C GLY A 630 -20.21 -1.03 -48.58
N SER A 631 -20.36 -0.60 -47.32
CA SER A 631 -20.40 0.81 -46.93
C SER A 631 -19.00 1.39 -46.78
N ILE A 632 -18.79 2.60 -47.29
CA ILE A 632 -17.50 3.32 -47.32
C ILE A 632 -17.06 3.69 -45.90
N GLY A 633 -15.79 3.47 -45.57
CA GLY A 633 -15.21 3.79 -44.27
C GLY A 633 -14.65 5.21 -44.22
N ASN A 634 -15.03 5.98 -43.20
CA ASN A 634 -14.40 7.26 -42.89
C ASN A 634 -13.25 7.05 -41.92
N GLY A 635 -12.22 7.89 -42.00
CA GLY A 635 -11.19 7.94 -40.96
C GLY A 635 -11.74 8.49 -39.65
N GLY A 636 -11.16 8.07 -38.53
CA GLY A 636 -11.55 8.55 -37.21
C GLY A 636 -11.04 9.95 -36.93
N SER A 637 -11.73 10.72 -36.09
CA SER A 637 -11.25 12.02 -35.64
C SER A 637 -10.05 11.86 -34.68
N GLY A 638 -9.13 12.82 -34.69
CA GLY A 638 -8.16 12.96 -33.61
C GLY A 638 -8.82 13.46 -32.33
N GLY A 639 -8.28 13.07 -31.18
CA GLY A 639 -8.75 13.48 -29.87
C GLY A 639 -8.21 14.85 -29.47
N HIS A 640 -8.87 15.47 -28.51
CA HIS A 640 -8.51 16.78 -27.99
C HIS A 640 -7.32 16.70 -27.04
N GLY A 641 -6.44 17.71 -27.07
CA GLY A 641 -5.43 17.86 -26.02
C GLY A 641 -6.07 18.33 -24.71
N GLY A 642 -5.55 17.87 -23.58
CA GLY A 642 -6.02 18.26 -22.26
C GLY A 642 -5.68 19.70 -21.92
N ASP A 643 -6.47 20.32 -21.06
CA ASP A 643 -6.20 21.69 -20.61
C ASP A 643 -5.05 21.70 -19.59
N GLY A 644 -4.23 22.75 -19.63
CA GLY A 644 -3.21 23.01 -18.62
C GLY A 644 -3.81 23.58 -17.35
N GLY A 645 -3.30 23.18 -16.20
CA GLY A 645 -3.77 23.65 -14.91
C GLY A 645 -3.42 25.11 -14.62
N ASN A 646 -4.17 25.73 -13.72
CA ASN A 646 -3.93 27.09 -13.25
C ASN A 646 -2.82 27.13 -12.20
N ALA A 647 -1.98 28.16 -12.27
CA ALA A 647 -0.94 28.37 -11.26
C ALA A 647 -1.54 28.70 -9.90
N GLY A 648 -0.89 28.22 -8.84
CA GLY A 648 -1.24 28.59 -7.48
C GLY A 648 -1.12 30.09 -7.22
N VAL A 649 -1.78 30.55 -6.17
CA VAL A 649 -1.68 31.95 -5.72
C VAL A 649 -0.56 32.07 -4.70
N ALA A 650 0.34 33.03 -4.88
CA ALA A 650 1.39 33.30 -3.91
C ALA A 650 0.82 33.81 -2.58
N GLY A 651 1.44 33.39 -1.49
CA GLY A 651 1.10 33.81 -0.14
C GLY A 651 1.37 35.29 0.10
N ALA A 652 0.48 35.94 0.85
CA ALA A 652 0.67 37.34 1.25
C ALA A 652 1.87 37.50 2.20
N GLY A 653 2.66 38.56 2.00
CA GLY A 653 3.78 38.94 2.87
C GLY A 653 3.33 39.67 4.14
N SER A 654 4.26 39.85 5.08
CA SER A 654 3.98 40.61 6.31
C SER A 654 3.68 42.08 6.01
N SER A 655 2.86 42.70 6.85
CA SER A 655 2.42 44.09 6.68
C SER A 655 3.53 45.14 6.86
N LEU A 656 4.68 44.76 7.43
CA LEU A 656 5.74 45.70 7.83
C LEU A 656 7.10 45.46 7.16
N PHE A 657 7.62 44.22 7.18
CA PHE A 657 8.97 43.90 6.69
C PHE A 657 9.03 42.71 5.72
N GLY A 658 7.87 42.15 5.36
CA GLY A 658 7.77 40.89 4.65
C GLY A 658 7.47 41.04 3.17
N ARG A 659 8.00 40.11 2.37
CA ARG A 659 7.66 40.01 0.94
C ARG A 659 6.56 38.97 0.74
N ALA A 660 5.71 39.18 -0.26
CA ALA A 660 4.85 38.12 -0.76
C ALA A 660 5.70 36.96 -1.31
N GLY A 661 5.12 35.78 -1.38
CA GLY A 661 5.76 34.63 -2.02
C GLY A 661 5.94 34.84 -3.52
N ASN A 662 6.76 34.00 -4.14
CA ASN A 662 6.87 33.96 -5.59
C ASN A 662 5.66 33.27 -6.21
N SER A 663 5.17 33.84 -7.30
CA SER A 663 4.18 33.20 -8.16
C SER A 663 4.79 32.07 -8.98
N ALA A 664 3.94 31.17 -9.45
CA ALA A 664 4.32 30.02 -10.25
C ALA A 664 3.80 30.13 -11.69
N GLY A 665 4.36 29.32 -12.58
CA GLY A 665 3.89 29.17 -13.95
C GLY A 665 2.64 28.29 -14.02
N ALA A 666 1.76 28.61 -14.97
CA ALA A 666 0.61 27.78 -15.30
C ALA A 666 0.99 26.69 -16.31
N GLY A 667 0.15 25.66 -16.38
CA GLY A 667 0.37 24.48 -17.21
C GLY A 667 0.12 24.78 -18.67
N ALA A 668 0.91 24.16 -19.55
CA ALA A 668 0.61 24.17 -20.98
C ALA A 668 -0.57 23.24 -21.28
N GLY A 669 -1.39 23.60 -22.26
CA GLY A 669 -2.39 22.69 -22.83
C GLY A 669 -1.71 21.68 -23.76
N GLY A 670 -2.24 20.47 -23.81
CA GLY A 670 -1.77 19.40 -24.68
C GLY A 670 -2.15 19.62 -26.13
N ASN A 671 -1.44 18.97 -27.06
CA ASN A 671 -1.74 19.06 -28.49
C ASN A 671 -2.94 18.18 -28.85
N GLY A 672 -3.73 18.58 -29.83
CA GLY A 672 -4.76 17.73 -30.42
C GLY A 672 -4.15 16.68 -31.35
N GLY A 673 -4.77 15.51 -31.42
CA GLY A 673 -4.34 14.42 -32.30
C GLY A 673 -4.73 14.63 -33.76
N ASP A 674 -4.00 14.03 -34.68
CA ASP A 674 -4.31 14.06 -36.11
C ASP A 674 -5.54 13.19 -36.45
N GLY A 675 -6.30 13.55 -37.47
CA GLY A 675 -7.35 12.69 -38.01
C GLY A 675 -6.78 11.47 -38.76
N GLY A 676 -7.60 10.43 -38.92
CA GLY A 676 -7.27 9.24 -39.72
C GLY A 676 -7.70 9.34 -41.18
N PHE A 677 -7.02 8.63 -42.08
CA PHE A 677 -7.32 8.67 -43.54
C PHE A 677 -8.62 7.94 -43.90
N GLY A 678 -9.32 8.45 -44.93
CA GLY A 678 -10.52 7.81 -45.49
C GLY A 678 -10.22 6.68 -46.49
N THR A 679 -11.20 5.79 -46.76
CA THR A 679 -11.00 4.64 -47.66
C THR A 679 -10.95 5.00 -49.14
N VAL A 680 -10.12 4.32 -49.92
CA VAL A 680 -10.19 4.33 -51.39
C VAL A 680 -11.38 3.47 -51.86
N GLY A 681 -12.34 4.02 -52.61
CA GLY A 681 -13.68 3.41 -52.74
C GLY A 681 -13.99 2.59 -54.00
N MET A 682 -13.89 1.26 -54.00
CA MET A 682 -14.66 0.27 -54.79
C MET A 682 -14.70 0.20 -56.35
N ALA A 683 -14.18 -0.88 -56.97
CA ALA A 683 -14.62 -1.37 -58.30
C ALA A 683 -16.10 -1.82 -58.31
N ALA A 684 -16.78 -1.65 -59.45
CA ALA A 684 -18.17 -2.04 -59.69
C ALA A 684 -18.38 -3.58 -59.68
N ALA A 685 -19.55 -4.08 -59.26
CA ALA A 685 -19.83 -5.52 -59.16
C ALA A 685 -20.10 -6.17 -60.51
N ASP A 686 -20.71 -5.38 -61.38
CA ASP A 686 -20.99 -5.73 -62.76
C ASP A 686 -20.99 -4.45 -63.60
N SER A 687 -21.00 -4.67 -64.90
CA SER A 687 -20.87 -3.66 -65.93
C SER A 687 -21.84 -2.49 -65.84
N SER A 688 -22.97 -2.62 -65.15
CA SER A 688 -24.05 -1.64 -65.04
C SER A 688 -23.89 -0.59 -63.92
N GLN A 689 -22.82 -0.64 -63.10
CA GLN A 689 -22.69 0.19 -61.90
C GLN A 689 -21.67 1.34 -62.03
N THR A 690 -21.93 2.48 -61.37
CA THR A 690 -21.01 3.62 -61.26
C THR A 690 -19.87 3.35 -60.28
N GLY A 691 -18.72 4.01 -60.45
CA GLY A 691 -17.61 3.91 -59.49
C GLY A 691 -18.04 4.36 -58.08
N GLN A 692 -17.56 3.68 -57.03
CA GLN A 692 -17.93 4.03 -55.66
C GLN A 692 -17.18 5.27 -55.17
N ALA A 693 -17.78 6.00 -54.23
CA ALA A 693 -17.15 7.17 -53.64
C ALA A 693 -16.03 6.77 -52.65
N GLY A 694 -15.01 7.61 -52.53
CA GLY A 694 -14.01 7.50 -51.48
C GLY A 694 -14.56 7.95 -50.12
N GLY A 695 -13.97 7.43 -49.04
CA GLY A 695 -14.33 7.76 -47.67
C GLY A 695 -13.76 9.10 -47.25
N SER A 696 -14.46 9.80 -46.35
CA SER A 696 -13.94 11.06 -45.82
C SER A 696 -12.76 10.84 -44.86
N GLY A 697 -11.81 11.78 -44.86
CA GLY A 697 -10.76 11.83 -43.85
C GLY A 697 -11.30 12.34 -42.52
N GLY A 698 -10.72 11.87 -41.42
CA GLY A 698 -11.05 12.32 -40.08
C GLY A 698 -10.58 13.74 -39.82
N ALA A 699 -11.34 14.48 -39.01
CA ALA A 699 -10.92 15.78 -38.50
C ALA A 699 -9.77 15.62 -37.49
N GLY A 700 -8.85 16.57 -37.43
CA GLY A 700 -7.90 16.65 -36.33
C GLY A 700 -8.54 17.23 -35.07
N GLY A 701 -8.02 16.84 -33.91
CA GLY A 701 -8.49 17.30 -32.61
C GLY A 701 -8.00 18.70 -32.28
N ASN A 702 -8.77 19.44 -31.49
CA ASN A 702 -8.33 20.74 -30.98
C ASN A 702 -7.21 20.57 -29.94
N GLY A 703 -6.28 21.52 -29.89
CA GLY A 703 -5.32 21.63 -28.79
C GLY A 703 -5.98 22.18 -27.53
N GLY A 704 -5.48 21.74 -26.38
CA GLY A 704 -5.95 22.16 -25.06
C GLY A 704 -5.56 23.60 -24.73
N HIS A 705 -6.35 24.23 -23.88
CA HIS A 705 -6.10 25.58 -23.42
C HIS A 705 -4.94 25.62 -22.43
N GLY A 706 -4.12 26.67 -22.52
CA GLY A 706 -3.11 26.95 -21.50
C GLY A 706 -3.74 27.48 -20.23
N GLY A 707 -3.25 27.05 -19.07
CA GLY A 707 -3.79 27.44 -17.78
C GLY A 707 -3.53 28.91 -17.42
N THR A 708 -4.34 29.45 -16.52
CA THR A 708 -4.19 30.85 -16.08
C THR A 708 -3.06 30.99 -15.06
N GLY A 709 -2.19 31.98 -15.28
CA GLY A 709 -1.07 32.32 -14.40
C GLY A 709 -1.43 33.42 -13.41
N ASN A 710 -1.13 33.22 -12.12
CA ASN A 710 -1.45 34.15 -11.03
C ASN A 710 -0.23 34.96 -10.54
N GLY A 711 0.02 36.14 -11.16
CA GLY A 711 0.68 37.33 -10.55
C GLY A 711 2.19 37.58 -10.74
N GLY A 712 2.57 38.85 -10.97
CA GLY A 712 3.96 39.37 -10.91
C GLY A 712 4.88 38.97 -12.08
N SER A 713 6.09 39.56 -12.16
CA SER A 713 7.03 39.45 -13.31
C SER A 713 7.42 38.03 -13.77
N ASN A 714 7.02 36.99 -13.02
CA ASN A 714 7.35 35.58 -13.27
C ASN A 714 6.13 34.64 -13.39
N GLY A 715 4.89 35.14 -13.20
CA GLY A 715 3.67 34.33 -13.33
C GLY A 715 3.16 34.28 -14.77
N ALA A 716 3.80 33.49 -15.63
CA ALA A 716 3.37 33.35 -17.02
C ALA A 716 2.13 32.46 -17.12
N GLY A 717 1.17 32.88 -17.96
CA GLY A 717 0.08 32.01 -18.40
C GLY A 717 0.63 30.86 -19.25
N GLY A 718 -0.05 29.72 -19.21
CA GLY A 718 0.34 28.51 -19.93
C GLY A 718 0.20 28.69 -21.44
N ALA A 719 1.07 28.06 -22.22
CA ALA A 719 0.87 28.00 -23.66
C ALA A 719 -0.35 27.11 -23.98
N GLY A 720 -1.16 27.50 -24.96
CA GLY A 720 -2.16 26.61 -25.53
C GLY A 720 -1.50 25.57 -26.43
N GLY A 721 -2.07 24.38 -26.48
CA GLY A 721 -1.60 23.30 -27.34
C GLY A 721 -1.97 23.52 -28.80
N SER A 722 -1.21 22.94 -29.71
CA SER A 722 -1.52 22.99 -31.14
C SER A 722 -2.70 22.09 -31.50
N GLY A 723 -3.50 22.47 -32.49
CA GLY A 723 -4.50 21.57 -33.07
C GLY A 723 -3.83 20.47 -33.91
N GLY A 724 -4.46 19.30 -33.99
CA GLY A 724 -4.02 18.20 -34.84
C GLY A 724 -4.51 18.34 -36.27
N ALA A 725 -3.79 17.81 -37.25
CA ALA A 725 -4.08 17.95 -38.68
C ALA A 725 -5.31 17.16 -39.12
N GLY A 726 -6.04 17.70 -40.11
CA GLY A 726 -7.09 16.97 -40.79
C GLY A 726 -6.52 15.95 -41.77
N ALA A 727 -7.17 14.80 -41.90
CA ALA A 727 -6.68 13.72 -42.75
C ALA A 727 -7.20 13.79 -44.18
N LYS A 728 -6.46 13.18 -45.10
CA LYS A 728 -6.88 13.10 -46.50
C LYS A 728 -8.13 12.24 -46.68
N GLY A 729 -9.04 12.70 -47.53
CA GLY A 729 -10.14 11.90 -48.05
C GLY A 729 -9.61 10.82 -49.00
N GLY A 730 -10.26 9.66 -48.99
CA GLY A 730 -9.90 8.55 -49.89
C GLY A 730 -10.33 8.82 -51.33
N SER A 731 -9.63 8.25 -52.29
CA SER A 731 -9.98 8.42 -53.71
C SER A 731 -11.23 7.63 -54.10
N GLY A 732 -12.05 8.19 -55.00
CA GLY A 732 -13.12 7.48 -55.68
C GLY A 732 -12.57 6.56 -56.77
N TRP A 733 -13.28 5.48 -57.10
CA TRP A 733 -12.76 4.51 -58.07
C TRP A 733 -13.16 4.78 -59.52
N ASN A 734 -12.31 4.29 -60.40
CA ASN A 734 -12.52 4.31 -61.85
C ASN A 734 -13.66 3.35 -62.23
N SER A 735 -14.51 3.76 -63.17
CA SER A 735 -15.54 2.88 -63.75
C SER A 735 -14.89 1.72 -64.53
N ASP A 736 -15.54 0.56 -64.61
CA ASP A 736 -15.03 -0.62 -65.35
C ASP A 736 -15.23 -0.56 -66.88
N GLY A 737 -16.02 0.41 -67.37
CA GLY A 737 -16.20 0.70 -68.79
C GLY A 737 -17.09 -0.28 -69.56
N SER A 738 -17.88 -1.11 -68.88
CA SER A 738 -18.60 -2.22 -69.54
C SER A 738 -20.11 -2.00 -69.78
N ALA A 739 -20.69 -0.84 -69.40
CA ALA A 739 -22.03 -0.37 -69.82
C ALA A 739 -21.98 1.06 -70.42
N PRO A 740 -23.01 1.49 -71.18
CA PRO A 740 -23.04 2.85 -71.74
C PRO A 740 -23.08 3.92 -70.64
N ALA A 741 -21.95 4.66 -70.54
CA ALA A 741 -21.70 5.85 -69.73
C ALA A 741 -22.01 5.77 -68.22
N THR A 742 -21.26 4.93 -67.49
CA THR A 742 -21.20 4.99 -66.02
C THR A 742 -20.15 6.00 -65.55
N ALA A 743 -20.53 6.83 -64.57
CA ALA A 743 -19.62 7.84 -64.00
C ALA A 743 -18.57 7.19 -63.09
N GLY A 744 -17.37 7.78 -63.05
CA GLY A 744 -16.38 7.45 -62.03
C GLY A 744 -16.84 7.87 -60.64
N GLY A 745 -16.28 7.24 -59.60
CA GLY A 745 -16.65 7.52 -58.21
C GLY A 745 -16.15 8.87 -57.71
N VAL A 746 -16.89 9.51 -56.81
CA VAL A 746 -16.51 10.80 -56.23
C VAL A 746 -15.42 10.59 -55.17
N GLY A 747 -14.39 11.43 -55.11
CA GLY A 747 -13.41 11.39 -54.01
C GLY A 747 -14.03 11.78 -52.66
N GLY A 748 -13.52 11.22 -51.57
CA GLY A 748 -13.96 11.58 -50.22
C GLY A 748 -13.48 12.98 -49.82
N ASP A 749 -14.26 13.68 -49.00
CA ASP A 749 -13.85 14.98 -48.47
C ASP A 749 -12.66 14.81 -47.48
N GLY A 750 -11.73 15.76 -47.46
CA GLY A 750 -10.67 15.83 -46.46
C GLY A 750 -11.20 16.31 -45.11
N GLY A 751 -10.61 15.85 -44.02
CA GLY A 751 -10.99 16.25 -42.67
C GLY A 751 -10.55 17.68 -42.35
N SER A 752 -11.26 18.38 -41.48
CA SER A 752 -10.83 19.69 -41.00
C SER A 752 -9.60 19.58 -40.08
N GLY A 753 -8.75 20.60 -40.09
CA GLY A 753 -7.71 20.75 -39.07
C GLY A 753 -8.32 21.19 -37.74
N GLY A 754 -7.77 20.71 -36.63
CA GLY A 754 -8.11 21.13 -35.29
C GLY A 754 -7.67 22.56 -34.98
N ALA A 755 -8.45 23.24 -34.14
CA ALA A 755 -8.09 24.56 -33.65
C ALA A 755 -6.93 24.48 -32.64
N GLY A 756 -6.06 25.49 -32.63
CA GLY A 756 -5.12 25.67 -31.54
C GLY A 756 -5.83 26.09 -30.26
N GLY A 757 -5.36 25.62 -29.12
CA GLY A 757 -5.85 26.02 -27.82
C GLY A 757 -5.47 27.46 -27.50
N ALA A 758 -6.36 28.19 -26.85
CA ALA A 758 -6.05 29.54 -26.37
C ALA A 758 -4.91 29.52 -25.34
N GLY A 759 -4.06 30.56 -25.38
CA GLY A 759 -3.05 30.78 -24.36
C GLY A 759 -3.69 31.25 -23.05
N GLY A 760 -3.11 30.84 -21.93
CA GLY A 760 -3.60 31.23 -20.61
C GLY A 760 -3.36 32.71 -20.29
N PHE A 761 -4.26 33.32 -19.53
CA PHE A 761 -4.09 34.70 -19.09
C PHE A 761 -3.01 34.82 -18.01
N GLY A 762 -2.20 35.88 -18.08
CA GLY A 762 -1.41 36.35 -16.94
C GLY A 762 -2.17 37.45 -16.22
N VAL A 763 -2.57 37.23 -14.97
CA VAL A 763 -3.21 38.28 -14.15
C VAL A 763 -2.19 38.98 -13.25
N ASN A 764 -2.46 40.23 -12.83
CA ASN A 764 -1.59 41.05 -11.97
C ASN A 764 -0.15 41.24 -12.48
N GLY A 765 0.03 41.58 -13.77
CA GLY A 765 1.32 41.95 -14.36
C GLY A 765 2.17 40.80 -14.92
N GLY A 766 1.66 39.56 -14.89
CA GLY A 766 2.27 38.41 -15.57
C GLY A 766 2.04 38.43 -17.09
N THR A 767 2.94 37.80 -17.86
CA THR A 767 2.77 37.66 -19.32
C THR A 767 1.75 36.58 -19.64
N GLY A 768 0.81 36.85 -20.54
CA GLY A 768 -0.07 35.81 -21.07
C GLY A 768 0.72 34.73 -21.84
N GLY A 769 0.22 33.51 -21.80
CA GLY A 769 0.73 32.41 -22.59
C GLY A 769 0.46 32.61 -24.07
N LYS A 770 1.24 31.94 -24.92
CA LYS A 770 1.01 31.93 -26.36
C LYS A 770 -0.13 30.95 -26.67
N GLY A 771 -1.07 31.37 -27.51
CA GLY A 771 -2.03 30.44 -28.09
C GLY A 771 -1.33 29.44 -28.99
N GLY A 772 -1.90 28.24 -29.07
CA GLY A 772 -1.44 27.19 -29.94
C GLY A 772 -1.74 27.49 -31.41
N SER A 773 -0.95 26.90 -32.29
CA SER A 773 -1.23 26.97 -33.73
C SER A 773 -2.40 26.06 -34.08
N GLY A 774 -3.34 26.56 -34.89
CA GLY A 774 -4.25 25.69 -35.63
C GLY A 774 -3.49 24.89 -36.69
N SER A 775 -4.09 23.81 -37.17
CA SER A 775 -3.45 22.90 -38.12
C SER A 775 -4.04 22.99 -39.52
N VAL A 776 -3.40 22.32 -40.47
CA VAL A 776 -3.89 22.23 -41.84
C VAL A 776 -5.08 21.28 -41.94
N GLY A 777 -6.04 21.62 -42.80
CA GLY A 777 -7.08 20.69 -43.23
C GLY A 777 -6.52 19.63 -44.17
N GLY A 778 -7.17 18.47 -44.19
CA GLY A 778 -6.81 17.36 -45.05
C GLY A 778 -7.17 17.60 -46.51
N GLU A 779 -6.39 17.03 -47.42
CA GLU A 779 -6.70 17.08 -48.85
C GLU A 779 -7.97 16.27 -49.17
N GLY A 780 -8.75 16.73 -50.14
CA GLY A 780 -9.84 15.93 -50.70
C GLY A 780 -9.28 14.78 -51.54
N GLY A 781 -9.99 13.65 -51.54
CA GLY A 781 -9.63 12.49 -52.34
C GLY A 781 -9.80 12.74 -53.84
N ALA A 782 -8.98 12.09 -54.65
CA ALA A 782 -9.14 12.17 -56.11
C ALA A 782 -10.45 11.50 -56.57
N GLY A 783 -11.11 12.07 -57.57
CA GLY A 783 -12.25 11.42 -58.23
C GLY A 783 -11.79 10.31 -59.17
N GLY A 784 -12.63 9.31 -59.38
CA GLY A 784 -12.38 8.19 -60.28
C GLY A 784 -12.59 8.56 -61.74
N THR A 785 -11.87 7.92 -62.66
CA THR A 785 -12.03 8.15 -64.11
C THR A 785 -13.27 7.42 -64.64
N GLY A 786 -14.09 8.11 -65.44
CA GLY A 786 -15.20 7.50 -66.19
C GLY A 786 -14.72 6.95 -67.53
N LEU A 787 -15.26 5.82 -67.97
CA LEU A 787 -14.98 5.18 -69.26
C LEU A 787 -16.25 5.22 -70.11
N GLY A 788 -16.15 5.73 -71.34
CA GLY A 788 -17.24 5.78 -72.31
C GLY A 788 -17.19 4.62 -73.31
N SER A 789 -18.36 4.21 -73.82
CA SER A 789 -18.45 3.41 -75.04
C SER A 789 -18.44 4.33 -76.27
N SER A 790 -18.32 3.77 -77.48
CA SER A 790 -18.23 4.53 -78.74
C SER A 790 -19.37 5.54 -78.95
N ASP A 791 -20.51 5.34 -78.26
CA ASP A 791 -21.74 6.09 -78.48
C ASP A 791 -22.10 7.02 -77.31
N PHE A 792 -21.50 6.86 -76.12
CA PHE A 792 -21.77 7.69 -74.93
C PHE A 792 -20.51 7.91 -74.07
N ALA A 793 -20.15 9.17 -73.82
CA ALA A 793 -19.02 9.53 -72.96
C ALA A 793 -19.38 9.35 -71.47
N GLY A 794 -18.67 8.44 -70.77
CA GLY A 794 -18.73 8.33 -69.31
C GLY A 794 -18.16 9.60 -68.66
N LYS A 795 -18.86 10.18 -67.69
CA LYS A 795 -18.34 11.36 -66.97
C LYS A 795 -17.35 10.91 -65.89
N GLY A 796 -16.21 11.59 -65.76
CA GLY A 796 -15.32 11.41 -64.61
C GLY A 796 -16.03 11.72 -63.30
N GLY A 797 -15.66 11.03 -62.24
CA GLY A 797 -16.07 11.35 -60.88
C GLY A 797 -15.40 12.64 -60.40
N ASN A 798 -16.14 13.44 -59.63
CA ASN A 798 -15.59 14.66 -59.04
C ASN A 798 -14.58 14.32 -57.93
N GLY A 799 -13.53 15.12 -57.76
CA GLY A 799 -12.70 15.06 -56.56
C GLY A 799 -13.49 15.45 -55.31
N GLY A 800 -13.07 14.96 -54.16
CA GLY A 800 -13.56 15.40 -52.86
C GLY A 800 -13.08 16.82 -52.56
N ARG A 801 -13.81 17.52 -51.68
CA ARG A 801 -13.40 18.84 -51.19
C ARG A 801 -12.27 18.69 -50.18
N GLY A 802 -11.32 19.61 -50.19
CA GLY A 802 -10.35 19.73 -49.09
C GLY A 802 -11.05 20.16 -47.80
N GLY A 803 -10.50 19.74 -46.67
CA GLY A 803 -10.93 20.17 -45.35
C GLY A 803 -10.50 21.60 -45.06
N ALA A 804 -11.28 22.30 -44.23
CA ALA A 804 -10.90 23.61 -43.72
C ALA A 804 -9.71 23.48 -42.76
N GLY A 805 -8.77 24.44 -42.79
CA GLY A 805 -7.75 24.56 -41.76
C GLY A 805 -8.32 24.97 -40.41
N GLY A 806 -7.64 24.61 -39.34
CA GLY A 806 -7.97 25.01 -37.99
C GLY A 806 -7.59 26.46 -37.70
N ALA A 807 -8.38 27.13 -36.86
CA ALA A 807 -8.06 28.46 -36.37
C ALA A 807 -6.92 28.39 -35.34
N GLY A 808 -6.04 29.40 -35.31
CA GLY A 808 -5.11 29.58 -34.18
C GLY A 808 -5.82 30.03 -32.92
N GLY A 809 -5.22 29.74 -31.76
CA GLY A 809 -5.74 30.04 -30.43
C GLY A 809 -5.30 31.38 -29.84
#